data_AF-A0A6I9XEN5-F1
#
_entry.id   AF-A0A6I9XEN5-F1
#
_cell.length_a   1.000
_cell.length_b   1.000
_cell.length_c   1.000
_cell.angle_alpha   90.00
_cell.angle_beta   90.00
_cell.angle_gamma   90.00
#
_symmetry.space_group_name_H-M   'P 1'
#
loop_
_entity.id
_entity.type
_entity.pdbx_description
1 polymer ?
#
loop_
_entity_poly.entity_id
_entity_poly.type
_entity_poly.pdbx_seq_one_letter_code
_entity_poly.pdbx_strand_id
1 'polypeptide(L)'
;MAGLLRSAVWLRSRLLLWRGGCVLPGPVPSPLPSAALRRFNTNPSRASLMYPTRLFTIAVQENRDVQEQLPVQQKQIQFFDWAFNKMDSSIRRNGCITKSLLEDIFHDACKTGFPNGNQALLLLRSCGSLLPELPPHERTDLAHVMWVKLKSAGVIFDVSHYNALLKVYLQNEHDFSPDVFLTKMEEANIQPNRVTYQRLIAAHCNKGDIDGSSKILNIMKSKDLPITELIFSALVTGHAKAGDMDNAVNILSVMRDTKIEPGSETYLALLNAYAEKGNINQIEEELKNIEKAEIYLSERDFMEIIFTLAKAGYSQYIQNILEKIKFSKESIPDVKNLCLRLITHNLEDTAFEVLHSVFVALGLTCEKHSSQCNFFLHHCINMETPLAKLKYFCNELKASNLHPSPLLSSLFFALEAKKTDLAIDIMKMIKEEGECLKPHYFWPLLAQHQEKKNTEGVINVLKIMDELEVEPTIDTYLLYVFTNLDNFDSVRQRIQEKGSPLETSKFLAAEIRHEASHGRLDKVYQLLSSSNIWITNRNHIKSSLMIGFRKCTDVDLWNKITELLYMEEQKAEQETENIGRFLYSLIDNMTDSEVQDREEQLRQYFHQLQKMNMTILPAYYKGISKLLTEHNVPNLIKSLIGSHNFEEKLEQLKAENKPIEDILKNFIIALCSEKNMQKALAVKAKYEFDMNVVGYGALIRLCCQNDNVEEAMNLKEEFCRKDSSEVLELSAYIELIKILAKHERLDDAINILTEMKEKNVCIKDSAVTQCYQILNNVAFKGEVEKVNQLHEAMVGLLLPQSAAKLCSPLVTVHLKRDDLLTAVEVLFDCYKKYGGLPRLHEILCGLIEKGDTETVKKVFDFLTEEKKQMGILFDLFFAFLATGKYKEAKKIIETPGLRARSERMEWFANKCITNNNGESLEAMVTLTQNLFDCDRDKMYYSLLLLYQKNNDLEKAESVWTKMQEENVVPRSRTLHLLGHIFKANNKKIPFTVPGNWYESNDDSAAIGLSSLPEQTYQVNEKINQFCKTGKHTEAYRHFLMAKDVALNVSCYNNLTKALLSHGSLTEAMEVIKT
;
A
#
# COMPACT_ATOMS: atom_id res chain seq x y z
N MET A 1 20.41 -6.40 0.09
CA MET A 1 20.00 -6.27 -1.33
C MET A 1 18.74 -5.45 -1.33
N ALA A 2 18.86 -4.12 -1.34
CA ALA A 2 17.73 -3.20 -1.18
C ALA A 2 17.83 -2.10 -2.23
N GLY A 3 16.93 -2.11 -3.21
CA GLY A 3 16.99 -1.19 -4.36
C GLY A 3 16.50 -1.81 -5.66
N LEU A 4 15.20 -2.11 -5.75
CA LEU A 4 14.42 -2.20 -6.99
C LEU A 4 12.94 -2.41 -6.61
N LEU A 5 12.17 -1.30 -6.57
CA LEU A 5 10.70 -1.15 -6.60
C LEU A 5 10.27 0.17 -5.92
N ARG A 6 10.49 1.31 -6.61
CA ARG A 6 9.89 2.61 -6.26
C ARG A 6 9.61 3.43 -7.52
N SER A 7 8.50 3.10 -8.20
CA SER A 7 8.06 3.83 -9.40
C SER A 7 6.55 3.68 -9.65
N ALA A 8 5.71 3.90 -8.62
CA ALA A 8 4.25 3.79 -8.74
C ALA A 8 3.43 4.65 -7.74
N VAL A 9 4.01 5.65 -7.07
CA VAL A 9 3.27 6.57 -6.17
C VAL A 9 3.80 8.00 -6.30
N TRP A 10 3.23 8.79 -7.23
CA TRP A 10 3.54 10.23 -7.34
C TRP A 10 2.35 11.05 -7.89
N LEU A 11 1.15 10.87 -7.31
CA LEU A 11 -0.04 11.66 -7.68
C LEU A 11 -1.09 11.82 -6.54
N ARG A 12 -0.65 11.98 -5.28
CA ARG A 12 -1.48 12.44 -4.14
C ARG A 12 -0.63 12.89 -2.94
N SER A 13 0.29 13.86 -3.16
CA SER A 13 1.24 14.30 -2.10
C SER A 13 1.83 15.71 -2.31
N ARG A 14 1.02 16.76 -2.10
CA ARG A 14 1.49 18.15 -1.97
C ARG A 14 0.82 18.92 -0.82
N LEU A 15 0.86 18.37 0.39
CA LEU A 15 0.49 19.09 1.63
C LEU A 15 1.34 18.69 2.87
N LEU A 16 2.49 18.03 2.69
CA LEU A 16 3.38 17.63 3.77
C LEU A 16 4.83 18.07 3.52
N LEU A 17 5.15 19.29 3.96
CA LEU A 17 6.53 19.74 4.25
C LEU A 17 6.50 20.87 5.31
N TRP A 18 6.04 20.55 6.52
CA TRP A 18 6.21 21.43 7.68
C TRP A 18 7.61 21.22 8.28
N ARG A 19 8.44 22.27 8.30
CA ARG A 19 9.60 22.39 9.19
C ARG A 19 9.59 23.78 9.82
N GLY A 20 9.60 23.82 11.16
CA GLY A 20 10.01 25.02 11.89
C GLY A 20 11.53 25.13 11.89
N GLY A 21 12.04 26.35 12.00
CA GLY A 21 13.47 26.63 12.18
C GLY A 21 13.70 27.50 13.41
N CYS A 22 14.56 27.05 14.32
CA CYS A 22 15.10 27.90 15.38
C CYS A 22 16.37 28.59 14.87
N VAL A 23 16.52 29.87 15.19
CA VAL A 23 17.72 30.66 14.89
C VAL A 23 18.66 30.62 16.10
N LEU A 24 19.95 30.35 15.89
CA LEU A 24 21.09 30.87 16.65
C LEU A 24 22.35 30.79 15.75
N PRO A 25 23.42 31.58 15.99
CA PRO A 25 24.34 32.01 14.93
C PRO A 25 25.60 31.16 14.74
N GLY A 26 26.10 31.13 13.49
CA GLY A 26 27.42 30.60 13.09
C GLY A 26 27.64 30.76 11.58
N PRO A 27 28.89 30.92 11.08
CA PRO A 27 29.17 31.15 9.66
C PRO A 27 29.02 29.86 8.82
N VAL A 28 28.58 30.03 7.57
CA VAL A 28 28.25 28.93 6.65
C VAL A 28 29.37 28.67 5.63
N PRO A 29 29.93 27.45 5.56
CA PRO A 29 30.70 26.98 4.40
C PRO A 29 29.77 26.40 3.31
N SER A 30 30.17 26.53 2.04
CA SER A 30 29.35 26.19 0.87
C SER A 30 29.37 24.70 0.48
N PRO A 31 28.22 24.10 0.11
CA PRO A 31 28.16 22.77 -0.51
C PRO A 31 28.01 22.81 -2.04
N LEU A 32 28.59 21.81 -2.72
CA LEU A 32 28.57 21.63 -4.18
C LEU A 32 27.25 21.02 -4.70
N PRO A 33 26.89 21.23 -5.98
CA PRO A 33 25.61 20.78 -6.54
C PRO A 33 25.62 19.31 -7.00
N SER A 34 24.49 18.62 -6.85
CA SER A 34 24.21 17.32 -7.48
C SER A 34 23.08 17.42 -8.49
N ALA A 35 23.15 16.63 -9.57
CA ALA A 35 22.22 16.71 -10.70
C ALA A 35 21.31 15.46 -10.78
N ALA A 36 20.00 15.67 -10.97
CA ALA A 36 19.10 14.63 -11.46
C ALA A 36 17.85 15.21 -12.15
N LEU A 37 17.61 14.71 -13.36
CA LEU A 37 16.31 14.46 -14.02
C LEU A 37 15.26 15.60 -14.11
N ARG A 38 15.10 16.07 -15.34
CA ARG A 38 13.86 16.66 -15.87
C ARG A 38 12.97 15.57 -16.45
N ARG A 39 11.64 15.78 -16.40
CA ARG A 39 10.73 15.88 -17.56
C ARG A 39 9.28 15.66 -17.11
N PHE A 40 8.44 16.68 -17.27
CA PHE A 40 7.02 16.54 -17.59
C PHE A 40 6.53 17.84 -18.24
N ASN A 41 5.82 17.73 -19.35
CA ASN A 41 5.47 18.86 -20.20
C ASN A 41 4.33 19.73 -19.63
N THR A 42 4.18 20.92 -20.20
CA THR A 42 3.17 21.91 -19.83
C THR A 42 1.74 21.48 -20.15
N ASN A 43 0.80 21.85 -19.28
CA ASN A 43 -0.64 21.89 -19.57
C ASN A 43 -0.95 22.78 -20.80
N PRO A 44 -2.16 22.64 -21.33
CA PRO A 44 -3.02 23.81 -21.53
C PRO A 44 -4.25 23.78 -20.61
N SER A 45 -4.57 24.94 -20.03
CA SER A 45 -5.91 25.30 -19.54
C SER A 45 -6.49 26.34 -20.52
N ARG A 46 -7.80 26.57 -20.67
CA ARG A 46 -8.91 26.61 -19.69
C ARG A 46 -10.27 26.24 -20.35
N ALA A 47 -11.31 26.26 -19.49
CA ALA A 47 -12.69 26.69 -19.78
C ALA A 47 -13.75 25.65 -20.22
N SER A 48 -14.62 25.34 -19.25
CA SER A 48 -16.09 25.24 -19.35
C SER A 48 -16.77 24.43 -20.46
N LEU A 49 -17.40 23.32 -20.04
CA LEU A 49 -18.79 22.94 -20.32
C LEU A 49 -19.57 23.80 -21.35
N MET A 50 -19.70 23.28 -22.57
CA MET A 50 -20.91 23.41 -23.40
C MET A 50 -21.10 22.12 -24.21
N TYR A 51 -22.36 21.70 -24.42
CA TYR A 51 -22.71 20.58 -25.29
C TYR A 51 -22.65 20.97 -26.77
N PRO A 52 -22.17 20.07 -27.66
CA PRO A 52 -22.58 20.02 -29.05
C PRO A 52 -23.49 18.80 -29.29
N THR A 53 -24.79 18.97 -29.11
CA THR A 53 -25.77 17.97 -29.56
C THR A 53 -26.04 18.17 -31.06
N ARG A 54 -26.23 17.06 -31.81
CA ARG A 54 -26.98 16.98 -33.09
C ARG A 54 -26.31 17.58 -34.35
N LEU A 55 -26.40 17.01 -35.57
CA LEU A 55 -27.06 15.79 -36.13
C LEU A 55 -26.27 15.22 -37.34
N PHE A 56 -26.36 13.88 -37.55
CA PHE A 56 -26.38 13.12 -38.83
C PHE A 56 -25.32 13.36 -39.94
N THR A 57 -25.00 12.42 -40.85
CA THR A 57 -25.46 11.05 -41.22
C THR A 57 -24.20 10.22 -41.58
N ILE A 58 -24.16 8.92 -41.87
CA ILE A 58 -25.12 7.94 -42.44
C ILE A 58 -25.06 6.64 -41.64
N ALA A 59 -26.19 5.92 -41.52
CA ALA A 59 -26.20 4.54 -41.04
C ALA A 59 -26.02 3.55 -42.21
N VAL A 60 -25.10 2.60 -42.08
CA VAL A 60 -25.07 1.39 -42.91
C VAL A 60 -25.59 0.25 -42.05
N GLN A 61 -26.75 -0.32 -42.41
CA GLN A 61 -27.20 -1.58 -41.85
C GLN A 61 -26.51 -2.72 -42.59
N GLU A 62 -25.52 -3.34 -41.97
CA GLU A 62 -25.18 -4.74 -42.28
C GLU A 62 -25.19 -5.55 -40.99
N ASN A 63 -26.01 -6.60 -40.98
CA ASN A 63 -25.95 -7.62 -39.94
C ASN A 63 -24.70 -8.47 -40.17
N ARG A 64 -23.87 -8.67 -39.14
CA ARG A 64 -23.30 -9.99 -38.80
C ARG A 64 -22.56 -10.01 -37.47
N ASP A 65 -22.98 -10.98 -36.67
CA ASP A 65 -22.21 -11.87 -35.80
C ASP A 65 -21.43 -11.32 -34.59
N VAL A 66 -21.43 -12.16 -33.56
CA VAL A 66 -20.95 -11.88 -32.20
C VAL A 66 -19.50 -12.32 -32.04
N GLN A 67 -18.60 -11.42 -31.62
CA GLN A 67 -17.51 -11.68 -30.65
C GLN A 67 -16.56 -10.47 -30.47
N GLU A 68 -16.79 -9.62 -29.47
CA GLU A 68 -15.71 -8.76 -28.89
C GLU A 68 -16.13 -8.13 -27.53
N GLN A 69 -15.82 -8.78 -26.39
CA GLN A 69 -16.01 -8.20 -25.03
C GLN A 69 -14.91 -8.57 -24.00
N LEU A 70 -14.06 -9.55 -24.28
CA LEU A 70 -13.15 -10.17 -23.30
C LEU A 70 -12.14 -9.23 -22.60
N PRO A 71 -11.47 -8.25 -23.27
CA PRO A 71 -10.42 -7.45 -22.64
C PRO A 71 -10.90 -6.46 -21.56
N VAL A 72 -12.20 -6.14 -21.53
CA VAL A 72 -12.77 -5.16 -20.61
C VAL A 72 -13.08 -5.79 -19.25
N GLN A 73 -13.62 -7.00 -19.24
CA GLN A 73 -14.04 -7.70 -18.02
C GLN A 73 -12.87 -8.02 -17.07
N GLN A 74 -11.72 -8.45 -17.59
CA GLN A 74 -10.56 -8.74 -16.74
C GLN A 74 -10.05 -7.51 -15.98
N LYS A 75 -10.10 -6.32 -16.60
CA LYS A 75 -9.70 -5.05 -15.97
C LYS A 75 -10.72 -4.61 -14.90
N GLN A 76 -12.02 -4.82 -15.15
CA GLN A 76 -13.08 -4.60 -14.16
C GLN A 76 -12.84 -5.47 -12.91
N ILE A 77 -12.68 -6.79 -13.08
CA ILE A 77 -12.51 -7.74 -11.96
C ILE A 77 -11.31 -7.37 -11.07
N GLN A 78 -10.15 -7.09 -11.66
CA GLN A 78 -8.94 -6.71 -10.89
C GLN A 78 -9.11 -5.37 -10.14
N PHE A 79 -9.83 -4.41 -10.73
CA PHE A 79 -10.15 -3.13 -10.07
C PHE A 79 -11.08 -3.34 -8.87
N PHE A 80 -12.10 -4.18 -9.00
CA PHE A 80 -12.99 -4.52 -7.89
C PHE A 80 -12.26 -5.21 -6.74
N ASP A 81 -11.46 -6.24 -7.04
CA ASP A 81 -10.70 -6.94 -5.99
C ASP A 81 -9.73 -5.97 -5.28
N TRP A 82 -9.12 -5.00 -5.98
CA TRP A 82 -8.33 -3.93 -5.34
C TRP A 82 -9.17 -3.03 -4.42
N ALA A 83 -10.33 -2.56 -4.91
CA ALA A 83 -11.21 -1.66 -4.16
C ALA A 83 -11.75 -2.32 -2.88
N PHE A 84 -12.14 -3.59 -2.94
CA PHE A 84 -12.58 -4.31 -1.75
C PHE A 84 -11.42 -4.67 -0.82
N ASN A 85 -10.24 -5.05 -1.32
CA ASN A 85 -9.04 -5.20 -0.47
C ASN A 85 -8.68 -3.91 0.29
N LYS A 86 -8.91 -2.73 -0.32
CA LYS A 86 -8.74 -1.41 0.33
C LYS A 86 -9.77 -1.22 1.45
N MET A 87 -11.06 -1.51 1.21
CA MET A 87 -12.12 -1.46 2.23
C MET A 87 -11.82 -2.41 3.41
N ASP A 88 -11.55 -3.67 3.11
CA ASP A 88 -11.09 -4.71 4.05
C ASP A 88 -9.91 -4.24 4.92
N SER A 89 -8.94 -3.54 4.32
CA SER A 89 -7.77 -3.02 5.04
C SER A 89 -8.11 -1.86 5.99
N SER A 90 -9.19 -1.12 5.72
CA SER A 90 -9.75 -0.13 6.65
C SER A 90 -10.45 -0.83 7.81
N ILE A 91 -11.31 -1.81 7.52
CA ILE A 91 -12.05 -2.57 8.56
C ILE A 91 -11.06 -3.24 9.53
N ARG A 92 -10.02 -3.91 9.04
CA ARG A 92 -9.02 -4.58 9.90
C ARG A 92 -8.19 -3.59 10.75
N ARG A 93 -7.80 -2.43 10.20
CA ARG A 93 -6.94 -1.47 10.91
C ARG A 93 -7.69 -0.56 11.88
N ASN A 94 -8.91 -0.15 11.50
CA ASN A 94 -9.65 0.91 12.16
C ASN A 94 -10.97 0.42 12.79
N GLY A 95 -11.46 -0.77 12.45
CA GLY A 95 -12.81 -1.24 12.78
C GLY A 95 -13.94 -0.61 11.94
N CYS A 96 -13.63 0.39 11.10
CA CYS A 96 -14.59 1.23 10.40
C CYS A 96 -14.16 1.61 8.96
N ILE A 97 -15.07 2.26 8.25
CA ILE A 97 -14.93 2.78 6.88
C ILE A 97 -15.40 4.25 6.90
N THR A 98 -14.84 5.12 6.05
CA THR A 98 -15.37 6.48 5.85
C THR A 98 -16.44 6.51 4.76
N LYS A 99 -17.44 7.39 4.88
CA LYS A 99 -18.47 7.67 3.87
C LYS A 99 -17.83 7.91 2.51
N SER A 100 -16.80 8.75 2.47
CA SER A 100 -16.03 9.06 1.26
C SER A 100 -15.39 7.82 0.60
N LEU A 101 -14.87 6.86 1.37
CA LEU A 101 -14.31 5.63 0.83
C LEU A 101 -15.39 4.69 0.29
N LEU A 102 -16.54 4.60 0.98
CA LEU A 102 -17.67 3.78 0.55
C LEU A 102 -18.35 4.37 -0.70
N GLU A 103 -18.52 5.70 -0.75
CA GLU A 103 -19.05 6.43 -1.90
C GLU A 103 -18.09 6.40 -3.10
N ASP A 104 -16.77 6.58 -2.91
CA ASP A 104 -15.75 6.41 -3.96
C ASP A 104 -15.88 5.01 -4.61
N ILE A 105 -15.88 3.95 -3.80
CA ILE A 105 -15.95 2.57 -4.28
C ILE A 105 -17.30 2.29 -4.96
N PHE A 106 -18.41 2.81 -4.40
CA PHE A 106 -19.74 2.67 -4.99
C PHE A 106 -19.86 3.41 -6.34
N HIS A 107 -19.32 4.62 -6.44
CA HIS A 107 -19.34 5.40 -7.67
C HIS A 107 -18.42 4.81 -8.74
N ASP A 108 -17.22 4.36 -8.39
CA ASP A 108 -16.31 3.72 -9.34
C ASP A 108 -16.80 2.33 -9.76
N ALA A 109 -17.53 1.61 -8.90
CA ALA A 109 -18.31 0.44 -9.30
C ALA A 109 -19.32 0.83 -10.40
N CYS A 110 -20.21 1.79 -10.13
CA CYS A 110 -21.23 2.22 -11.09
C CYS A 110 -20.65 2.77 -12.41
N LYS A 111 -19.42 3.31 -12.42
CA LYS A 111 -18.71 3.77 -13.63
C LYS A 111 -18.05 2.64 -14.42
N THR A 112 -17.44 1.66 -13.73
CA THR A 112 -16.62 0.62 -14.38
C THR A 112 -17.48 -0.53 -14.92
N GLY A 113 -18.59 -0.84 -14.25
CA GLY A 113 -19.56 -1.87 -14.65
C GLY A 113 -20.37 -2.30 -13.43
N PHE A 114 -21.66 -2.63 -13.61
CA PHE A 114 -22.52 -2.87 -12.44
C PHE A 114 -22.01 -4.03 -11.56
N PRO A 115 -21.92 -3.84 -10.23
CA PRO A 115 -21.29 -4.80 -9.34
C PRO A 115 -22.11 -6.09 -9.26
N ASN A 116 -21.43 -7.24 -9.18
CA ASN A 116 -22.10 -8.52 -9.00
C ASN A 116 -22.77 -8.62 -7.61
N GLY A 117 -23.67 -9.59 -7.42
CA GLY A 117 -24.45 -9.72 -6.19
C GLY A 117 -23.61 -9.77 -4.89
N ASN A 118 -22.41 -10.35 -4.91
CA ASN A 118 -21.56 -10.41 -3.72
C ASN A 118 -20.89 -9.06 -3.41
N GLN A 119 -20.56 -8.29 -4.45
CA GLN A 119 -20.03 -6.93 -4.35
C GLN A 119 -21.13 -5.95 -3.88
N ALA A 120 -22.35 -6.08 -4.42
CA ALA A 120 -23.54 -5.35 -3.99
C ALA A 120 -23.90 -5.65 -2.52
N LEU A 121 -23.85 -6.94 -2.13
CA LEU A 121 -24.05 -7.40 -0.75
C LEU A 121 -23.05 -6.78 0.23
N LEU A 122 -21.77 -6.69 -0.14
CA LEU A 122 -20.74 -6.06 0.70
C LEU A 122 -20.95 -4.54 0.82
N LEU A 123 -21.26 -3.85 -0.27
CA LEU A 123 -21.59 -2.41 -0.25
C LEU A 123 -22.78 -2.10 0.67
N LEU A 124 -23.85 -2.90 0.57
CA LEU A 124 -25.02 -2.78 1.45
C LEU A 124 -24.66 -3.07 2.92
N ARG A 125 -23.94 -4.15 3.21
CA ARG A 125 -23.50 -4.48 4.59
C ARG A 125 -22.65 -3.38 5.23
N SER A 126 -21.85 -2.66 4.44
CA SER A 126 -21.02 -1.54 4.92
C SER A 126 -21.81 -0.29 5.30
N CYS A 127 -23.11 -0.19 4.97
CA CYS A 127 -23.98 0.94 5.35
C CYS A 127 -24.54 0.83 6.79
N GLY A 128 -24.12 -0.17 7.58
CA GLY A 128 -24.52 -0.34 8.98
C GLY A 128 -23.52 0.25 9.97
N SER A 129 -23.19 -0.51 11.02
CA SER A 129 -22.32 -0.05 12.13
C SER A 129 -20.87 0.28 11.76
N LEU A 130 -20.45 0.06 10.51
CA LEU A 130 -19.10 0.37 10.02
C LEU A 130 -18.88 1.85 9.66
N LEU A 131 -19.93 2.68 9.71
CA LEU A 131 -19.90 4.14 9.47
C LEU A 131 -20.19 4.95 10.76
N PRO A 132 -19.37 4.84 11.82
CA PRO A 132 -19.64 5.53 13.10
C PRO A 132 -19.66 7.06 12.98
N GLU A 133 -19.02 7.59 11.94
CA GLU A 133 -18.99 9.02 11.57
C GLU A 133 -20.31 9.58 11.01
N LEU A 134 -21.32 8.74 10.72
CA LEU A 134 -22.62 9.19 10.23
C LEU A 134 -23.73 8.92 11.24
N PRO A 135 -24.76 9.80 11.34
CA PRO A 135 -25.95 9.52 12.14
C PRO A 135 -26.77 8.36 11.55
N PRO A 136 -27.55 7.62 12.36
CA PRO A 136 -28.21 6.40 11.91
C PRO A 136 -29.21 6.60 10.76
N HIS A 137 -29.84 7.77 10.65
CA HIS A 137 -30.72 8.11 9.53
C HIS A 137 -29.93 8.23 8.21
N GLU A 138 -28.86 9.04 8.16
CA GLU A 138 -28.01 9.18 6.95
C GLU A 138 -27.44 7.84 6.46
N ARG A 139 -27.04 6.94 7.38
CA ARG A 139 -26.59 5.59 7.03
C ARG A 139 -27.68 4.78 6.32
N THR A 140 -28.93 4.95 6.74
CA THR A 140 -30.10 4.28 6.17
C THR A 140 -30.50 4.90 4.84
N ASP A 141 -30.44 6.22 4.71
CA ASP A 141 -30.62 6.93 3.45
C ASP A 141 -29.57 6.51 2.41
N LEU A 142 -28.29 6.41 2.82
CA LEU A 142 -27.21 5.89 2.00
C LEU A 142 -27.49 4.43 1.56
N ALA A 143 -27.93 3.58 2.48
CA ALA A 143 -28.32 2.20 2.17
C ALA A 143 -29.48 2.14 1.16
N HIS A 144 -30.50 3.01 1.29
CA HIS A 144 -31.60 3.12 0.34
C HIS A 144 -31.15 3.63 -1.03
N VAL A 145 -30.30 4.66 -1.08
CA VAL A 145 -29.73 5.21 -2.32
C VAL A 145 -28.89 4.14 -3.05
N MET A 146 -28.09 3.36 -2.32
CA MET A 146 -27.36 2.23 -2.91
C MET A 146 -28.33 1.12 -3.37
N TRP A 147 -29.28 0.70 -2.54
CA TRP A 147 -30.26 -0.35 -2.87
C TRP A 147 -31.05 -0.04 -4.15
N VAL A 148 -31.59 1.18 -4.29
CA VAL A 148 -32.36 1.61 -5.46
C VAL A 148 -31.48 1.63 -6.71
N LYS A 149 -30.27 2.21 -6.62
CA LYS A 149 -29.33 2.26 -7.75
C LYS A 149 -28.90 0.85 -8.18
N LEU A 150 -28.53 -0.02 -7.25
CA LEU A 150 -28.17 -1.42 -7.50
C LEU A 150 -29.32 -2.22 -8.13
N LYS A 151 -30.58 -2.00 -7.71
CA LYS A 151 -31.74 -2.63 -8.34
C LYS A 151 -32.01 -2.08 -9.75
N SER A 152 -31.86 -0.77 -9.96
CA SER A 152 -31.99 -0.15 -11.29
C SER A 152 -30.88 -0.55 -12.27
N ALA A 153 -29.73 -0.95 -11.74
CA ALA A 153 -28.58 -1.49 -12.45
C ALA A 153 -28.75 -2.96 -12.89
N GLY A 154 -29.89 -3.60 -12.59
CA GLY A 154 -30.15 -5.00 -12.95
C GLY A 154 -29.45 -6.03 -12.06
N VAL A 155 -28.93 -5.65 -10.89
CA VAL A 155 -28.34 -6.61 -9.94
C VAL A 155 -29.45 -7.50 -9.37
N ILE A 156 -29.31 -8.81 -9.55
CA ILE A 156 -30.24 -9.81 -9.01
C ILE A 156 -29.99 -9.95 -7.51
N PHE A 157 -30.98 -9.60 -6.69
CA PHE A 157 -30.93 -9.75 -5.24
C PHE A 157 -31.47 -11.11 -4.80
N ASP A 158 -30.85 -11.68 -3.77
CA ASP A 158 -31.22 -12.95 -3.13
C ASP A 158 -31.62 -12.72 -1.65
N VAL A 159 -31.90 -13.81 -0.92
CA VAL A 159 -32.18 -13.76 0.53
C VAL A 159 -31.05 -13.03 1.31
N SER A 160 -29.79 -13.18 0.89
CA SER A 160 -28.64 -12.53 1.54
C SER A 160 -28.69 -11.00 1.46
N HIS A 161 -29.15 -10.43 0.34
CA HIS A 161 -29.31 -8.98 0.18
C HIS A 161 -30.39 -8.42 1.12
N TYR A 162 -31.56 -9.08 1.18
CA TYR A 162 -32.65 -8.67 2.07
C TYR A 162 -32.25 -8.83 3.55
N ASN A 163 -31.55 -9.91 3.90
CA ASN A 163 -30.98 -10.10 5.23
C ASN A 163 -29.91 -9.05 5.57
N ALA A 164 -29.13 -8.58 4.61
CA ALA A 164 -28.18 -7.48 4.83
C ALA A 164 -28.90 -6.16 5.09
N LEU A 165 -29.96 -5.83 4.33
CA LEU A 165 -30.79 -4.65 4.57
C LEU A 165 -31.43 -4.70 5.97
N LEU A 166 -31.96 -5.84 6.41
CA LEU A 166 -32.44 -6.04 7.79
C LEU A 166 -31.35 -5.79 8.84
N LYS A 167 -30.11 -6.26 8.61
CA LYS A 167 -28.99 -5.98 9.53
C LYS A 167 -28.67 -4.48 9.60
N VAL A 168 -28.67 -3.79 8.46
CA VAL A 168 -28.45 -2.34 8.40
C VAL A 168 -29.57 -1.60 9.16
N TYR A 169 -30.84 -1.97 8.96
CA TYR A 169 -31.96 -1.38 9.70
C TYR A 169 -31.83 -1.56 11.21
N LEU A 170 -31.50 -2.77 11.68
CA LEU A 170 -31.26 -3.05 13.11
C LEU A 170 -30.08 -2.24 13.67
N GLN A 171 -28.97 -2.13 12.93
CA GLN A 171 -27.77 -1.39 13.36
C GLN A 171 -27.91 0.13 13.27
N ASN A 172 -28.93 0.62 12.57
CA ASN A 172 -29.23 2.04 12.40
C ASN A 172 -30.52 2.46 13.11
N GLU A 173 -31.10 1.60 13.95
CA GLU A 173 -32.35 1.84 14.70
C GLU A 173 -33.51 2.31 13.81
N HIS A 174 -33.53 1.88 12.55
CA HIS A 174 -34.55 2.27 11.58
C HIS A 174 -35.89 1.60 11.88
N ASP A 175 -36.96 2.39 11.97
CA ASP A 175 -38.31 1.88 12.16
C ASP A 175 -38.88 1.27 10.87
N PHE A 176 -39.25 0.00 10.93
CA PHE A 176 -39.97 -0.72 9.87
C PHE A 176 -40.98 -1.72 10.47
N SER A 177 -41.99 -2.11 9.68
CA SER A 177 -42.87 -3.24 10.00
C SER A 177 -42.25 -4.55 9.49
N PRO A 178 -42.05 -5.55 10.37
CA PRO A 178 -41.63 -6.90 9.98
C PRO A 178 -42.56 -7.56 8.96
N ASP A 179 -43.88 -7.39 9.11
CA ASP A 179 -44.89 -7.95 8.19
C ASP A 179 -44.77 -7.34 6.79
N VAL A 180 -44.66 -6.01 6.68
CA VAL A 180 -44.45 -5.32 5.39
C VAL A 180 -43.12 -5.73 4.76
N PHE A 181 -42.08 -6.00 5.56
CA PHE A 181 -40.82 -6.52 5.04
C PHE A 181 -40.95 -7.96 4.51
N LEU A 182 -41.74 -8.82 5.15
CA LEU A 182 -42.06 -10.16 4.66
C LEU A 182 -42.84 -10.10 3.34
N THR A 183 -43.89 -9.28 3.24
CA THR A 183 -44.64 -9.08 1.98
C THR A 183 -43.71 -8.59 0.86
N LYS A 184 -42.79 -7.66 1.15
CA LYS A 184 -41.78 -7.18 0.19
C LYS A 184 -40.78 -8.25 -0.28
N MET A 185 -40.56 -9.30 0.51
CA MET A 185 -39.78 -10.49 0.10
C MET A 185 -40.63 -11.46 -0.74
N GLU A 186 -41.90 -11.66 -0.38
CA GLU A 186 -42.86 -12.50 -1.11
C GLU A 186 -43.18 -11.94 -2.50
N GLU A 187 -43.41 -10.63 -2.63
CA GLU A 187 -43.53 -9.90 -3.90
C GLU A 187 -42.30 -10.07 -4.81
N ALA A 188 -41.12 -10.22 -4.21
CA ALA A 188 -39.87 -10.48 -4.93
C ALA A 188 -39.64 -11.97 -5.25
N ASN A 189 -40.56 -12.87 -4.85
CA ASN A 189 -40.44 -14.33 -4.90
C ASN A 189 -39.24 -14.89 -4.11
N ILE A 190 -38.82 -14.20 -3.03
CA ILE A 190 -37.66 -14.55 -2.20
C ILE A 190 -38.15 -15.11 -0.86
N GLN A 191 -37.89 -16.40 -0.61
CA GLN A 191 -38.32 -17.07 0.61
C GLN A 191 -37.46 -16.68 1.84
N PRO A 192 -38.07 -16.25 2.97
CA PRO A 192 -37.37 -16.02 4.23
C PRO A 192 -36.65 -17.27 4.76
N ASN A 193 -35.46 -17.10 5.34
CA ASN A 193 -34.68 -18.17 5.96
C ASN A 193 -34.48 -17.96 7.48
N ARG A 194 -33.77 -18.87 8.15
CA ARG A 194 -33.47 -18.79 9.60
C ARG A 194 -32.91 -17.41 10.00
N VAL A 195 -32.00 -16.85 9.20
CA VAL A 195 -31.37 -15.54 9.44
C VAL A 195 -32.33 -14.38 9.21
N THR A 196 -33.31 -14.51 8.31
CA THR A 196 -34.41 -13.56 8.16
C THR A 196 -35.24 -13.52 9.44
N TYR A 197 -35.75 -14.66 9.89
CA TYR A 197 -36.62 -14.73 11.07
C TYR A 197 -35.89 -14.31 12.36
N GLN A 198 -34.62 -14.68 12.55
CA GLN A 198 -33.77 -14.18 13.64
C GLN A 198 -33.73 -12.63 13.67
N ARG A 199 -33.61 -11.97 12.51
CA ARG A 199 -33.54 -10.51 12.40
C ARG A 199 -34.91 -9.84 12.59
N LEU A 200 -36.01 -10.50 12.24
CA LEU A 200 -37.36 -10.01 12.52
C LEU A 200 -37.72 -10.14 14.01
N ILE A 201 -37.32 -11.23 14.69
CA ILE A 201 -37.41 -11.36 16.15
C ILE A 201 -36.65 -10.20 16.83
N ALA A 202 -35.40 -9.96 16.43
CA ALA A 202 -34.60 -8.85 16.95
C ALA A 202 -35.25 -7.46 16.68
N ALA A 203 -35.98 -7.30 15.57
CA ALA A 203 -36.69 -6.04 15.26
C ALA A 203 -37.89 -5.81 16.19
N HIS A 204 -38.69 -6.85 16.46
CA HIS A 204 -39.77 -6.77 17.45
C HIS A 204 -39.22 -6.53 18.87
N CYS A 205 -38.20 -7.30 19.28
CA CYS A 205 -37.56 -7.13 20.59
C CYS A 205 -36.95 -5.73 20.78
N ASN A 206 -36.34 -5.13 19.74
CA ASN A 206 -35.82 -3.76 19.83
C ASN A 206 -36.89 -2.69 20.06
N LYS A 207 -38.17 -3.01 19.87
CA LYS A 207 -39.34 -2.18 20.17
C LYS A 207 -40.05 -2.56 21.49
N GLY A 208 -39.59 -3.60 22.19
CA GLY A 208 -40.29 -4.19 23.34
C GLY A 208 -41.51 -5.06 22.97
N ASP A 209 -41.69 -5.39 21.69
CA ASP A 209 -42.85 -6.16 21.19
C ASP A 209 -42.65 -7.68 21.38
N ILE A 210 -42.92 -8.16 22.60
CA ILE A 210 -42.84 -9.59 22.96
C ILE A 210 -43.89 -10.45 22.24
N ASP A 211 -45.07 -9.91 21.95
CA ASP A 211 -46.12 -10.64 21.23
C ASP A 211 -45.73 -10.87 19.76
N GLY A 212 -45.17 -9.85 19.10
CA GLY A 212 -44.63 -9.94 17.75
C GLY A 212 -43.44 -10.91 17.67
N SER A 213 -42.47 -10.78 18.58
CA SER A 213 -41.30 -11.68 18.61
C SER A 213 -41.72 -13.14 18.85
N SER A 214 -42.70 -13.37 19.72
CA SER A 214 -43.28 -14.69 20.00
C SER A 214 -44.02 -15.30 18.80
N LYS A 215 -44.75 -14.50 18.01
CA LYS A 215 -45.39 -14.95 16.76
C LYS A 215 -44.35 -15.44 15.76
N ILE A 216 -43.28 -14.67 15.53
CA ILE A 216 -42.19 -15.06 14.61
C ILE A 216 -41.44 -16.29 15.15
N LEU A 217 -41.20 -16.39 16.45
CA LEU A 217 -40.58 -17.56 17.07
C LEU A 217 -41.43 -18.83 16.91
N ASN A 218 -42.75 -18.71 16.99
CA ASN A 218 -43.65 -19.84 16.75
C ASN A 218 -43.68 -20.24 15.27
N ILE A 219 -43.53 -19.30 14.32
CA ILE A 219 -43.34 -19.59 12.89
C ILE A 219 -41.99 -20.30 12.63
N MET A 220 -40.92 -19.98 13.39
CA MET A 220 -39.67 -20.73 13.32
C MET A 220 -39.84 -22.17 13.82
N LYS A 221 -40.52 -22.36 14.95
CA LYS A 221 -40.84 -23.69 15.51
C LYS A 221 -41.70 -24.53 14.55
N SER A 222 -42.73 -23.95 13.93
CA SER A 222 -43.58 -24.67 12.97
C SER A 222 -42.92 -24.95 11.61
N LYS A 223 -41.67 -24.51 11.42
CA LYS A 223 -40.82 -24.80 10.26
C LYS A 223 -39.57 -25.62 10.64
N ASP A 224 -39.55 -26.19 11.85
CA ASP A 224 -38.43 -26.95 12.43
C ASP A 224 -37.07 -26.22 12.35
N LEU A 225 -37.08 -24.88 12.39
CA LEU A 225 -35.86 -24.08 12.32
C LEU A 225 -35.18 -24.02 13.71
N PRO A 226 -33.87 -24.34 13.80
CA PRO A 226 -33.19 -24.42 15.09
C PRO A 226 -33.09 -23.05 15.76
N ILE A 227 -33.40 -23.04 17.06
CA ILE A 227 -33.24 -21.87 17.93
C ILE A 227 -31.77 -21.78 18.37
N THR A 228 -31.23 -20.56 18.43
CA THR A 228 -29.81 -20.26 18.66
C THR A 228 -29.65 -19.21 19.76
N GLU A 229 -28.46 -19.09 20.37
CA GLU A 229 -28.15 -18.05 21.37
C GLU A 229 -28.65 -16.65 20.96
N LEU A 230 -28.35 -16.21 19.73
CA LEU A 230 -28.81 -14.93 19.15
C LEU A 230 -30.31 -14.62 19.33
N ILE A 231 -31.17 -15.64 19.41
CA ILE A 231 -32.62 -15.46 19.62
C ILE A 231 -32.91 -15.18 21.10
N PHE A 232 -32.22 -15.86 22.02
CA PHE A 232 -32.36 -15.62 23.45
C PHE A 232 -31.73 -14.29 23.87
N SER A 233 -30.54 -13.94 23.35
CA SER A 233 -29.94 -12.61 23.51
C SER A 233 -30.91 -11.51 23.04
N ALA A 234 -31.56 -11.67 21.88
CA ALA A 234 -32.60 -10.76 21.42
C ALA A 234 -33.84 -10.73 22.35
N LEU A 235 -34.26 -11.86 22.93
CA LEU A 235 -35.37 -11.91 23.90
C LEU A 235 -35.02 -11.22 25.23
N VAL A 236 -33.77 -11.30 25.72
CA VAL A 236 -33.30 -10.52 26.88
C VAL A 236 -33.49 -9.02 26.63
N THR A 237 -33.00 -8.52 25.50
CA THR A 237 -33.20 -7.11 25.08
C THR A 237 -34.70 -6.78 24.93
N GLY A 238 -35.50 -7.71 24.43
CA GLY A 238 -36.95 -7.54 24.29
C GLY A 238 -37.66 -7.33 25.62
N HIS A 239 -37.45 -8.23 26.59
CA HIS A 239 -38.10 -8.14 27.90
C HIS A 239 -37.61 -6.90 28.67
N ALA A 240 -36.30 -6.59 28.60
CA ALA A 240 -35.75 -5.38 29.19
C ALA A 240 -36.43 -4.09 28.68
N LYS A 241 -36.63 -3.97 27.36
CA LYS A 241 -37.30 -2.83 26.70
C LYS A 241 -38.81 -2.81 26.88
N ALA A 242 -39.45 -3.96 27.10
CA ALA A 242 -40.82 -4.04 27.60
C ALA A 242 -40.95 -3.60 29.09
N GLY A 243 -39.82 -3.32 29.76
CA GLY A 243 -39.74 -2.93 31.18
C GLY A 243 -39.45 -4.10 32.13
N ASP A 244 -39.75 -5.32 31.68
CA ASP A 244 -39.75 -6.59 32.39
C ASP A 244 -38.33 -7.18 32.58
N MET A 245 -37.60 -6.69 33.59
CA MET A 245 -36.27 -7.22 33.91
C MET A 245 -36.31 -8.64 34.49
N ASP A 246 -37.38 -9.00 35.20
CA ASP A 246 -37.48 -10.30 35.88
C ASP A 246 -37.48 -11.43 34.86
N ASN A 247 -38.27 -11.33 33.78
CA ASN A 247 -38.19 -12.30 32.69
C ASN A 247 -36.91 -12.14 31.84
N ALA A 248 -36.37 -10.92 31.68
CA ALA A 248 -35.10 -10.74 30.96
C ALA A 248 -33.95 -11.52 31.62
N VAL A 249 -33.87 -11.53 32.96
CA VAL A 249 -32.94 -12.39 33.72
C VAL A 249 -33.35 -13.86 33.62
N ASN A 250 -34.65 -14.16 33.70
CA ASN A 250 -35.15 -15.53 33.63
C ASN A 250 -34.86 -16.24 32.28
N ILE A 251 -34.63 -15.51 31.17
CA ILE A 251 -34.15 -16.12 29.92
C ILE A 251 -32.88 -16.96 30.15
N LEU A 252 -32.00 -16.57 31.08
CA LEU A 252 -30.80 -17.34 31.43
C LEU A 252 -31.11 -18.72 32.06
N SER A 253 -32.27 -18.90 32.70
CA SER A 253 -32.70 -20.22 33.20
C SER A 253 -33.27 -21.06 32.05
N VAL A 254 -34.17 -20.47 31.25
CA VAL A 254 -34.83 -21.09 30.09
C VAL A 254 -33.81 -21.59 29.05
N MET A 255 -32.71 -20.86 28.85
CA MET A 255 -31.60 -21.29 28.01
C MET A 255 -30.99 -22.61 28.50
N ARG A 256 -30.63 -22.70 29.79
CA ARG A 256 -30.06 -23.91 30.40
C ARG A 256 -31.04 -25.08 30.39
N ASP A 257 -32.31 -24.82 30.67
CA ASP A 257 -33.39 -25.83 30.56
C ASP A 257 -33.56 -26.37 29.13
N THR A 258 -33.36 -25.51 28.12
CA THR A 258 -33.33 -25.90 26.70
C THR A 258 -31.96 -26.45 26.23
N LYS A 259 -31.01 -26.65 27.16
CA LYS A 259 -29.65 -27.16 26.94
C LYS A 259 -28.77 -26.29 26.04
N ILE A 260 -28.98 -24.98 26.10
CA ILE A 260 -28.16 -23.96 25.44
C ILE A 260 -27.51 -23.14 26.55
N GLU A 261 -26.19 -23.20 26.69
CA GLU A 261 -25.51 -22.38 27.71
C GLU A 261 -25.49 -20.90 27.30
N PRO A 262 -25.73 -19.95 28.23
CA PRO A 262 -25.57 -18.52 27.95
C PRO A 262 -24.11 -18.15 27.67
N GLY A 263 -23.85 -17.60 26.48
CA GLY A 263 -22.56 -17.06 26.06
C GLY A 263 -22.45 -15.54 26.24
N SER A 264 -21.37 -14.97 25.70
CA SER A 264 -21.06 -13.54 25.84
C SER A 264 -22.10 -12.63 25.19
N GLU A 265 -22.73 -13.03 24.08
CA GLU A 265 -23.80 -12.25 23.43
C GLU A 265 -25.06 -12.14 24.31
N THR A 266 -25.36 -13.18 25.09
CA THR A 266 -26.50 -13.16 26.04
C THR A 266 -26.20 -12.31 27.26
N TYR A 267 -25.01 -12.47 27.84
CA TYR A 267 -24.59 -11.67 28.99
C TYR A 267 -24.44 -10.18 28.64
N LEU A 268 -23.92 -9.85 27.45
CA LEU A 268 -23.86 -8.46 26.96
C LEU A 268 -25.26 -7.83 26.81
N ALA A 269 -26.25 -8.58 26.33
CA ALA A 269 -27.63 -8.09 26.24
C ALA A 269 -28.20 -7.73 27.62
N LEU A 270 -27.90 -8.53 28.66
CA LEU A 270 -28.32 -8.25 30.03
C LEU A 270 -27.55 -7.07 30.66
N LEU A 271 -26.24 -6.96 30.43
CA LEU A 271 -25.44 -5.82 30.90
C LEU A 271 -25.90 -4.50 30.24
N ASN A 272 -26.21 -4.52 28.95
CA ASN A 272 -26.79 -3.36 28.25
C ASN A 272 -28.20 -3.04 28.77
N ALA A 273 -29.02 -4.03 29.09
CA ALA A 273 -30.33 -3.81 29.72
C ALA A 273 -30.23 -3.14 31.11
N TYR A 274 -29.21 -3.48 31.90
CA TYR A 274 -28.92 -2.77 33.15
C TYR A 274 -28.34 -1.38 32.91
N ALA A 275 -27.56 -1.17 31.84
CA ALA A 275 -27.02 0.13 31.45
C ALA A 275 -28.11 1.11 30.96
N GLU A 276 -29.09 0.65 30.17
CA GLU A 276 -30.27 1.44 29.76
C GLU A 276 -31.08 1.94 30.99
N LYS A 277 -30.96 1.28 32.15
CA LYS A 277 -31.63 1.63 33.42
C LYS A 277 -30.68 2.24 34.48
N GLY A 278 -29.41 2.47 34.15
CA GLY A 278 -28.41 3.03 35.07
C GLY A 278 -28.05 2.17 36.29
N ASN A 279 -28.38 0.88 36.28
CA ASN A 279 -28.26 -0.03 37.42
C ASN A 279 -26.82 -0.54 37.62
N ILE A 280 -25.88 0.38 37.89
CA ILE A 280 -24.43 0.08 38.01
C ILE A 280 -24.10 -1.05 39.00
N ASN A 281 -24.85 -1.17 40.10
CA ASN A 281 -24.67 -2.26 41.08
C ASN A 281 -24.93 -3.65 40.48
N GLN A 282 -25.92 -3.78 39.57
CA GLN A 282 -26.24 -5.04 38.89
C GLN A 282 -25.26 -5.33 37.75
N ILE A 283 -24.76 -4.30 37.06
CA ILE A 283 -23.63 -4.43 36.11
C ILE A 283 -22.40 -4.98 36.84
N GLU A 284 -22.07 -4.41 38.00
CA GLU A 284 -20.97 -4.86 38.86
C GLU A 284 -21.16 -6.26 39.46
N GLU A 285 -22.39 -6.68 39.74
CA GLU A 285 -22.69 -8.02 40.25
C GLU A 285 -22.59 -9.06 39.13
N GLU A 286 -23.16 -8.78 37.96
CA GLU A 286 -23.19 -9.75 36.86
C GLU A 286 -21.84 -9.87 36.14
N LEU A 287 -21.01 -8.82 36.11
CA LEU A 287 -19.59 -8.95 35.72
C LEU A 287 -18.84 -9.95 36.61
N LYS A 288 -19.11 -9.98 37.92
CA LYS A 288 -18.52 -10.97 38.85
C LYS A 288 -19.10 -12.37 38.65
N ASN A 289 -20.30 -12.50 38.08
CA ASN A 289 -20.90 -13.81 37.73
C ASN A 289 -20.35 -14.35 36.41
N ILE A 290 -20.09 -13.47 35.44
CA ILE A 290 -19.37 -13.76 34.19
C ILE A 290 -17.94 -14.25 34.48
N GLU A 291 -17.22 -13.59 35.39
CA GLU A 291 -15.89 -14.05 35.87
C GLU A 291 -15.94 -15.46 36.49
N LYS A 292 -16.94 -15.77 37.32
CA LYS A 292 -17.13 -17.11 37.92
C LYS A 292 -17.51 -18.19 36.89
N ALA A 293 -18.12 -17.79 35.78
CA ALA A 293 -18.53 -18.69 34.70
C ALA A 293 -17.41 -18.99 33.70
N GLU A 294 -16.21 -18.43 33.90
CA GLU A 294 -15.08 -18.48 32.95
C GLU A 294 -15.43 -17.89 31.55
N ILE A 295 -16.39 -16.98 31.49
CA ILE A 295 -16.82 -16.29 30.26
C ILE A 295 -16.01 -15.01 30.10
N TYR A 296 -15.42 -14.80 28.92
CA TYR A 296 -14.61 -13.63 28.60
C TYR A 296 -15.39 -12.62 27.74
N LEU A 297 -15.61 -11.43 28.29
CA LEU A 297 -16.01 -10.25 27.50
C LEU A 297 -14.80 -9.65 26.80
N SER A 298 -14.98 -9.24 25.55
CA SER A 298 -13.99 -8.52 24.76
C SER A 298 -13.99 -7.02 25.09
N GLU A 299 -12.90 -6.32 24.75
CA GLU A 299 -12.80 -4.87 24.90
C GLU A 299 -13.97 -4.12 24.22
N ARG A 300 -14.52 -4.67 23.12
CA ARG A 300 -15.68 -4.10 22.40
C ARG A 300 -16.98 -4.19 23.16
N ASP A 301 -17.17 -5.25 23.94
CA ASP A 301 -18.40 -5.47 24.70
C ASP A 301 -18.51 -4.42 25.82
N PHE A 302 -17.38 -4.07 26.43
CA PHE A 302 -17.28 -2.91 27.33
C PHE A 302 -17.50 -1.57 26.63
N MET A 303 -17.03 -1.38 25.39
CA MET A 303 -17.34 -0.15 24.61
C MET A 303 -18.84 -0.01 24.35
N GLU A 304 -19.56 -1.12 24.13
CA GLU A 304 -21.01 -1.11 23.93
C GLU A 304 -21.77 -0.77 25.22
N ILE A 305 -21.31 -1.27 26.37
CA ILE A 305 -21.86 -0.93 27.69
C ILE A 305 -21.65 0.56 27.99
N ILE A 306 -20.46 1.10 27.71
CA ILE A 306 -20.15 2.53 27.87
C ILE A 306 -21.02 3.39 26.94
N PHE A 307 -21.18 2.99 25.67
CA PHE A 307 -22.08 3.67 24.74
C PHE A 307 -23.53 3.67 25.24
N THR A 308 -24.00 2.55 25.79
CA THR A 308 -25.36 2.38 26.29
C THR A 308 -25.61 3.24 27.54
N LEU A 309 -24.69 3.24 28.50
CA LEU A 309 -24.72 4.14 29.67
C LEU A 309 -24.78 5.61 29.25
N ALA A 310 -23.93 6.03 28.32
CA ALA A 310 -23.89 7.39 27.81
C ALA A 310 -25.21 7.79 27.10
N LYS A 311 -25.72 6.93 26.21
CA LYS A 311 -26.96 7.15 25.46
C LYS A 311 -28.18 7.25 26.37
N ALA A 312 -28.19 6.52 27.49
CA ALA A 312 -29.22 6.59 28.52
C ALA A 312 -29.02 7.77 29.53
N GLY A 313 -27.95 8.56 29.39
CA GLY A 313 -27.67 9.74 30.21
C GLY A 313 -26.92 9.46 31.53
N TYR A 314 -26.48 8.22 31.76
CA TYR A 314 -25.80 7.79 33.00
C TYR A 314 -24.28 7.93 32.93
N SER A 315 -23.77 9.05 32.37
CA SER A 315 -22.33 9.23 32.13
C SER A 315 -21.47 9.12 33.41
N GLN A 316 -22.01 9.45 34.59
CA GLN A 316 -21.31 9.35 35.87
C GLN A 316 -20.82 7.93 36.25
N TYR A 317 -21.29 6.87 35.58
CA TYR A 317 -20.86 5.50 35.82
C TYR A 317 -19.83 4.99 34.79
N ILE A 318 -19.46 5.79 33.80
CA ILE A 318 -18.56 5.35 32.73
C ILE A 318 -17.15 5.10 33.27
N GLN A 319 -16.65 5.96 34.15
CA GLN A 319 -15.36 5.78 34.83
C GLN A 319 -15.30 4.45 35.62
N ASN A 320 -16.38 4.05 36.30
CA ASN A 320 -16.45 2.74 36.99
C ASN A 320 -16.26 1.55 36.04
N ILE A 321 -16.70 1.66 34.78
CA ILE A 321 -16.51 0.63 33.76
C ILE A 321 -15.11 0.71 33.15
N LEU A 322 -14.60 1.92 32.85
CA LEU A 322 -13.24 2.12 32.37
C LEU A 322 -12.20 1.50 33.32
N GLU A 323 -12.39 1.60 34.64
CA GLU A 323 -11.52 1.02 35.65
C GLU A 323 -11.49 -0.52 35.68
N LYS A 324 -12.47 -1.21 35.07
CA LYS A 324 -12.42 -2.68 34.90
C LYS A 324 -11.60 -3.11 33.68
N ILE A 325 -11.37 -2.21 32.72
CA ILE A 325 -10.78 -2.55 31.41
C ILE A 325 -9.26 -2.39 31.47
N LYS A 326 -8.55 -3.47 31.12
CA LYS A 326 -7.08 -3.45 30.97
C LYS A 326 -6.68 -3.01 29.56
N PHE A 327 -6.70 -1.71 29.33
CA PHE A 327 -6.40 -1.13 28.02
C PHE A 327 -5.03 -1.54 27.47
N SER A 328 -5.02 -1.83 26.17
CA SER A 328 -3.85 -2.15 25.38
C SER A 328 -3.64 -1.09 24.28
N LYS A 329 -2.46 -1.04 23.64
CA LYS A 329 -2.28 -0.17 22.46
C LYS A 329 -3.09 -0.70 21.26
N GLU A 330 -3.39 -1.98 21.29
CA GLU A 330 -4.32 -2.68 20.43
C GLU A 330 -5.78 -2.15 20.55
N SER A 331 -6.24 -1.67 21.71
CA SER A 331 -7.61 -1.15 21.95
C SER A 331 -7.96 0.13 21.17
N ILE A 332 -6.96 0.90 20.73
CA ILE A 332 -7.13 2.28 20.25
C ILE A 332 -8.18 2.43 19.13
N PRO A 333 -8.30 1.54 18.11
CA PRO A 333 -9.32 1.67 17.08
C PRO A 333 -10.75 1.60 17.63
N ASP A 334 -11.01 0.70 18.57
CA ASP A 334 -12.35 0.49 19.12
C ASP A 334 -12.75 1.64 20.06
N VAL A 335 -11.79 2.20 20.83
CA VAL A 335 -11.96 3.47 21.58
C VAL A 335 -12.32 4.62 20.63
N LYS A 336 -11.63 4.75 19.48
CA LYS A 336 -11.94 5.79 18.49
C LYS A 336 -13.34 5.62 17.90
N ASN A 337 -13.77 4.39 17.61
CA ASN A 337 -15.11 4.10 17.11
C ASN A 337 -16.20 4.42 18.15
N LEU A 338 -15.96 4.17 19.44
CA LEU A 338 -16.83 4.63 20.52
C LEU A 338 -16.93 6.15 20.56
N CYS A 339 -15.80 6.87 20.55
CA CYS A 339 -15.80 8.34 20.56
C CYS A 339 -16.56 8.92 19.36
N LEU A 340 -16.36 8.37 18.16
CA LEU A 340 -17.11 8.75 16.96
C LEU A 340 -18.62 8.54 17.14
N ARG A 341 -19.04 7.37 17.65
CA ARG A 341 -20.46 7.07 17.93
C ARG A 341 -21.07 8.04 18.94
N LEU A 342 -20.35 8.41 20.00
CA LEU A 342 -20.82 9.32 21.04
C LEU A 342 -21.02 10.75 20.52
N ILE A 343 -20.04 11.30 19.80
CA ILE A 343 -20.15 12.62 19.15
C ILE A 343 -21.32 12.64 18.15
N THR A 344 -21.51 11.55 17.39
CA THR A 344 -22.66 11.37 16.47
C THR A 344 -24.04 11.39 17.19
N HIS A 345 -24.08 11.22 18.51
CA HIS A 345 -25.29 11.35 19.34
C HIS A 345 -25.33 12.65 20.17
N ASN A 346 -24.44 13.62 19.90
CA ASN A 346 -24.26 14.87 20.67
C ASN A 346 -23.84 14.63 22.13
N LEU A 347 -22.98 13.62 22.34
CA LEU A 347 -22.36 13.28 23.63
C LEU A 347 -20.84 13.53 23.57
N GLU A 348 -20.43 14.64 22.96
CA GLU A 348 -19.02 14.98 22.73
C GLU A 348 -18.20 15.17 24.01
N ASP A 349 -18.83 15.61 25.12
CA ASP A 349 -18.14 15.75 26.41
C ASP A 349 -17.78 14.39 27.00
N THR A 350 -18.72 13.43 26.97
CA THR A 350 -18.48 12.04 27.36
C THR A 350 -17.50 11.34 26.42
N ALA A 351 -17.55 11.65 25.13
CA ALA A 351 -16.55 11.17 24.17
C ALA A 351 -15.14 11.71 24.48
N PHE A 352 -15.04 12.94 24.98
CA PHE A 352 -13.77 13.54 25.40
C PHE A 352 -13.22 12.91 26.68
N GLU A 353 -14.08 12.68 27.68
CA GLU A 353 -13.73 11.98 28.93
C GLU A 353 -13.14 10.59 28.66
N VAL A 354 -13.84 9.77 27.86
CA VAL A 354 -13.37 8.42 27.47
C VAL A 354 -12.05 8.50 26.70
N LEU A 355 -11.92 9.44 25.76
CA LEU A 355 -10.68 9.63 24.99
C LEU A 355 -9.49 10.00 25.89
N HIS A 356 -9.71 10.94 26.81
CA HIS A 356 -8.69 11.47 27.72
C HIS A 356 -8.21 10.41 28.70
N SER A 357 -9.12 9.82 29.49
CA SER A 357 -8.81 8.80 30.48
C SER A 357 -8.03 7.62 29.88
N VAL A 358 -8.45 7.12 28.72
CA VAL A 358 -7.79 5.97 28.07
C VAL A 358 -6.44 6.35 27.48
N PHE A 359 -6.29 7.51 26.82
CA PHE A 359 -5.02 7.88 26.17
C PHE A 359 -3.96 8.29 27.21
N VAL A 360 -4.36 8.88 28.33
CA VAL A 360 -3.49 9.14 29.49
C VAL A 360 -3.07 7.83 30.16
N ALA A 361 -4.00 6.90 30.41
CA ALA A 361 -3.68 5.58 30.99
C ALA A 361 -2.71 4.76 30.11
N LEU A 362 -2.81 4.87 28.78
CA LEU A 362 -1.89 4.24 27.82
C LEU A 362 -0.54 4.98 27.65
N GLY A 363 -0.33 6.11 28.34
CA GLY A 363 0.91 6.91 28.27
C GLY A 363 1.19 7.51 26.90
N LEU A 364 0.15 7.81 26.10
CA LEU A 364 0.28 8.24 24.71
C LEU A 364 0.64 9.73 24.60
N THR A 365 1.93 10.06 24.71
CA THR A 365 2.43 11.42 24.47
C THR A 365 2.60 11.73 22.98
N CYS A 366 2.51 13.01 22.61
CA CYS A 366 2.64 13.45 21.22
C CYS A 366 4.07 13.29 20.65
N GLU A 367 4.31 12.22 19.91
CA GLU A 367 5.43 12.17 18.96
C GLU A 367 5.23 13.19 17.81
N LYS A 368 6.31 13.89 17.44
CA LYS A 368 6.32 15.27 16.90
C LYS A 368 5.54 15.59 15.62
N HIS A 369 4.91 14.61 14.96
CA HIS A 369 4.31 14.80 13.62
C HIS A 369 2.93 14.14 13.38
N SER A 370 2.30 13.48 14.36
CA SER A 370 0.92 12.96 14.20
C SER A 370 0.23 12.70 15.54
N SER A 371 -0.73 13.55 15.92
CA SER A 371 -1.58 13.27 17.08
C SER A 371 -2.63 12.21 16.75
N GLN A 372 -2.78 11.23 17.63
CA GLN A 372 -3.82 10.22 17.55
C GLN A 372 -5.24 10.79 17.77
N CYS A 373 -5.37 12.01 18.32
CA CYS A 373 -6.64 12.67 18.65
C CYS A 373 -7.24 13.49 17.49
N ASN A 374 -6.54 13.63 16.35
CA ASN A 374 -7.03 14.40 15.20
C ASN A 374 -8.45 14.01 14.73
N PHE A 375 -8.78 12.71 14.81
CA PHE A 375 -10.10 12.19 14.42
C PHE A 375 -11.27 12.78 15.25
N PHE A 376 -11.02 13.07 16.54
CA PHE A 376 -12.02 13.63 17.45
C PHE A 376 -12.37 15.06 17.03
N LEU A 377 -11.36 15.91 16.89
CA LEU A 377 -11.53 17.32 16.48
C LEU A 377 -12.19 17.43 15.09
N HIS A 378 -11.74 16.60 14.13
CA HIS A 378 -12.36 16.52 12.80
C HIS A 378 -13.85 16.16 12.87
N HIS A 379 -14.22 15.17 13.69
CA HIS A 379 -15.61 14.72 13.77
C HIS A 379 -16.52 15.70 14.53
N CYS A 380 -16.06 16.30 15.62
CA CYS A 380 -16.77 17.38 16.32
C CYS A 380 -17.07 18.57 15.38
N ILE A 381 -16.15 18.92 14.48
CA ILE A 381 -16.34 19.97 13.47
C ILE A 381 -17.37 19.56 12.41
N ASN A 382 -17.35 18.30 11.98
CA ASN A 382 -18.34 17.76 11.05
C ASN A 382 -19.75 17.75 11.67
N MET A 383 -19.87 17.42 12.96
CA MET A 383 -21.12 17.40 13.74
C MET A 383 -21.54 18.76 14.34
N GLU A 384 -20.83 19.85 14.03
CA GLU A 384 -21.19 21.23 14.43
C GLU A 384 -21.18 21.49 15.95
N THR A 385 -20.28 20.81 16.66
CA THR A 385 -20.00 21.05 18.08
C THR A 385 -19.75 22.55 18.36
N PRO A 386 -20.42 23.16 19.36
CA PRO A 386 -20.28 24.58 19.66
C PRO A 386 -18.84 25.05 19.90
N LEU A 387 -18.50 26.23 19.38
CA LEU A 387 -17.16 26.85 19.43
C LEU A 387 -16.55 26.86 20.85
N ALA A 388 -17.38 27.10 21.88
CA ALA A 388 -16.94 27.10 23.28
C ALA A 388 -16.44 25.72 23.77
N LYS A 389 -17.14 24.63 23.40
CA LYS A 389 -16.69 23.26 23.69
C LYS A 389 -15.44 22.92 22.89
N LEU A 390 -15.39 23.31 21.61
CA LEU A 390 -14.22 23.10 20.77
C LEU A 390 -12.96 23.80 21.34
N LYS A 391 -13.10 25.01 21.89
CA LYS A 391 -12.02 25.73 22.59
C LYS A 391 -11.58 24.99 23.85
N TYR A 392 -12.52 24.49 24.66
CA TYR A 392 -12.23 23.68 25.84
C TYR A 392 -11.44 22.39 25.48
N PHE A 393 -11.93 21.59 24.54
CA PHE A 393 -11.24 20.37 24.10
C PHE A 393 -9.84 20.66 23.52
N CYS A 394 -9.68 21.75 22.77
CA CYS A 394 -8.36 22.15 22.28
C CYS A 394 -7.39 22.49 23.43
N ASN A 395 -7.85 23.19 24.46
CA ASN A 395 -7.02 23.57 25.61
C ASN A 395 -6.61 22.35 26.44
N GLU A 396 -7.52 21.43 26.73
CA GLU A 396 -7.22 20.21 27.48
C GLU A 396 -6.28 19.26 26.72
N LEU A 397 -6.41 19.14 25.40
CA LEU A 397 -5.48 18.36 24.56
C LEU A 397 -4.07 18.99 24.50
N LYS A 398 -3.98 20.32 24.57
CA LYS A 398 -2.73 21.12 24.60
C LYS A 398 -2.05 20.99 25.97
N ALA A 399 -2.81 21.10 27.06
CA ALA A 399 -2.34 20.92 28.44
C ALA A 399 -1.88 19.47 28.74
N SER A 400 -2.64 18.47 28.24
CA SER A 400 -2.36 17.05 28.47
C SER A 400 -1.28 16.47 27.54
N ASN A 401 -0.66 17.29 26.67
CA ASN A 401 0.35 16.89 25.68
C ASN A 401 -0.10 15.75 24.73
N LEU A 402 -1.42 15.63 24.50
CA LEU A 402 -2.03 14.68 23.58
C LEU A 402 -2.07 15.21 22.13
N HIS A 403 -2.04 16.54 21.95
CA HIS A 403 -2.05 17.18 20.64
C HIS A 403 -1.12 18.41 20.59
N PRO A 404 -0.26 18.56 19.57
CA PRO A 404 0.78 19.61 19.56
C PRO A 404 0.27 21.00 19.19
N SER A 405 -0.76 21.11 18.34
CA SER A 405 -1.37 22.39 17.92
C SER A 405 -2.86 22.23 17.56
N PRO A 406 -3.75 21.97 18.54
CA PRO A 406 -5.11 21.50 18.27
C PRO A 406 -6.01 22.51 17.55
N LEU A 407 -5.82 23.82 17.78
CA LEU A 407 -6.51 24.85 17.02
C LEU A 407 -6.11 24.87 15.54
N LEU A 408 -4.83 24.62 15.20
CA LEU A 408 -4.38 24.58 13.81
C LEU A 408 -4.92 23.34 13.06
N SER A 409 -5.03 22.19 13.74
CA SER A 409 -5.75 21.02 13.19
C SER A 409 -7.23 21.33 12.99
N SER A 410 -7.88 21.95 13.99
CA SER A 410 -9.30 22.33 13.93
C SER A 410 -9.58 23.32 12.79
N LEU A 411 -8.69 24.29 12.57
CA LEU A 411 -8.79 25.21 11.43
C LEU A 411 -8.69 24.46 10.09
N PHE A 412 -7.74 23.52 9.96
CA PHE A 412 -7.60 22.70 8.76
C PHE A 412 -8.88 21.88 8.49
N PHE A 413 -9.45 21.24 9.50
CA PHE A 413 -10.68 20.45 9.35
C PHE A 413 -11.91 21.32 9.00
N ALA A 414 -12.06 22.51 9.60
CA ALA A 414 -13.15 23.42 9.26
C ALA A 414 -13.06 23.93 7.81
N LEU A 415 -11.85 24.17 7.31
CA LEU A 415 -11.59 24.53 5.91
C LEU A 415 -11.83 23.35 4.94
N GLU A 416 -11.44 22.12 5.32
CA GLU A 416 -11.70 20.90 4.54
C GLU A 416 -13.20 20.61 4.43
N ALA A 417 -13.94 20.75 5.54
CA ALA A 417 -15.40 20.63 5.60
C ALA A 417 -16.16 21.82 4.97
N LYS A 418 -15.45 22.82 4.40
CA LYS A 418 -16.00 24.06 3.80
C LYS A 418 -16.89 24.90 4.75
N LYS A 419 -16.70 24.77 6.06
CA LYS A 419 -17.46 25.52 7.11
C LYS A 419 -16.80 26.87 7.34
N THR A 420 -17.06 27.81 6.43
CA THR A 420 -16.42 29.13 6.33
C THR A 420 -16.42 29.90 7.65
N ASP A 421 -17.56 29.96 8.31
CA ASP A 421 -17.80 30.90 9.41
C ASP A 421 -17.12 30.38 10.69
N LEU A 422 -17.25 29.08 10.95
CA LEU A 422 -16.50 28.35 11.96
C LEU A 422 -14.98 28.45 11.74
N ALA A 423 -14.51 28.35 10.49
CA ALA A 423 -13.08 28.51 10.18
C ALA A 423 -12.58 29.93 10.50
N ILE A 424 -13.37 30.97 10.16
CA ILE A 424 -13.06 32.38 10.49
C ILE A 424 -13.01 32.59 12.01
N ASP A 425 -13.96 32.02 12.76
CA ASP A 425 -13.96 32.15 14.23
C ASP A 425 -12.82 31.37 14.89
N ILE A 426 -12.41 30.22 14.34
CA ILE A 426 -11.18 29.54 14.77
C ILE A 426 -9.93 30.39 14.46
N MET A 427 -9.87 31.10 13.31
CA MET A 427 -8.77 32.04 13.05
C MET A 427 -8.71 33.17 14.07
N LYS A 428 -9.86 33.72 14.51
CA LYS A 428 -9.91 34.70 15.60
C LYS A 428 -9.35 34.13 16.90
N MET A 429 -9.75 32.91 17.30
CA MET A 429 -9.22 32.26 18.51
C MET A 429 -7.70 32.01 18.44
N ILE A 430 -7.16 31.67 17.26
CA ILE A 430 -5.71 31.51 17.05
C ILE A 430 -4.98 32.86 17.24
N LYS A 431 -5.59 33.96 16.78
CA LYS A 431 -5.09 35.34 17.00
C LYS A 431 -5.15 35.74 18.48
N GLU A 432 -6.22 35.41 19.20
CA GLU A 432 -6.36 35.63 20.65
C GLU A 432 -5.26 34.92 21.47
N GLU A 433 -4.89 33.69 21.09
CA GLU A 433 -3.81 32.93 21.74
C GLU A 433 -2.39 33.39 21.32
N GLY A 434 -2.27 34.40 20.44
CA GLY A 434 -1.00 34.92 19.97
C GLY A 434 -0.26 34.00 18.99
N GLU A 435 -0.91 32.98 18.44
CA GLU A 435 -0.32 32.09 17.44
C GLU A 435 -0.35 32.74 16.03
N CYS A 436 0.77 32.68 15.31
CA CYS A 436 0.90 33.36 14.01
C CYS A 436 0.06 32.70 12.91
N LEU A 437 -1.04 33.34 12.53
CA LEU A 437 -1.79 33.06 11.31
C LEU A 437 -0.90 33.19 10.06
N LYS A 438 -1.17 32.38 9.03
CA LYS A 438 -0.41 32.34 7.78
C LYS A 438 -1.33 32.58 6.58
N PRO A 439 -0.89 33.31 5.54
CA PRO A 439 -1.76 33.66 4.40
C PRO A 439 -2.38 32.47 3.66
N HIS A 440 -1.76 31.28 3.74
CA HIS A 440 -2.28 30.08 3.09
C HIS A 440 -3.52 29.48 3.75
N TYR A 441 -3.85 29.84 5.00
CA TYR A 441 -5.11 29.40 5.62
C TYR A 441 -6.35 30.03 4.96
N PHE A 442 -6.18 31.15 4.25
CA PHE A 442 -7.26 31.85 3.55
C PHE A 442 -7.46 31.37 2.11
N TRP A 443 -6.51 30.62 1.54
CA TRP A 443 -6.59 30.11 0.16
C TRP A 443 -7.82 29.23 -0.11
N PRO A 444 -8.27 28.32 0.79
CA PRO A 444 -9.50 27.54 0.56
C PRO A 444 -10.76 28.41 0.50
N LEU A 445 -10.84 29.45 1.33
CA LEU A 445 -11.96 30.41 1.34
C LEU A 445 -12.02 31.18 0.01
N LEU A 446 -10.88 31.69 -0.45
CA LEU A 446 -10.76 32.38 -1.74
C LEU A 446 -11.11 31.45 -2.92
N ALA A 447 -10.68 30.18 -2.88
CA ALA A 447 -11.02 29.17 -3.89
C ALA A 447 -12.53 28.83 -3.91
N GLN A 448 -13.19 28.79 -2.77
CA GLN A 448 -14.64 28.56 -2.68
C GLN A 448 -15.47 29.71 -3.29
N HIS A 449 -14.97 30.95 -3.21
CA HIS A 449 -15.53 32.08 -3.96
C HIS A 449 -15.14 32.05 -5.45
N GLN A 450 -14.00 31.45 -5.80
CA GLN A 450 -13.52 31.30 -7.18
C GLN A 450 -14.39 30.37 -8.03
N GLU A 451 -14.79 29.21 -7.48
CA GLU A 451 -15.74 28.30 -8.14
C GLU A 451 -17.07 29.00 -8.50
N LYS A 452 -17.43 30.06 -7.76
CA LYS A 452 -18.69 30.81 -7.88
C LYS A 452 -18.56 32.16 -8.59
N LYS A 453 -17.37 32.55 -9.09
CA LYS A 453 -17.06 33.91 -9.60
C LYS A 453 -17.48 35.06 -8.62
N ASN A 454 -17.50 34.82 -7.31
CA ASN A 454 -18.04 35.80 -6.36
C ASN A 454 -17.00 36.85 -5.96
N THR A 455 -17.02 37.98 -6.68
CA THR A 455 -16.05 39.08 -6.51
C THR A 455 -16.11 39.77 -5.14
N GLU A 456 -17.30 40.01 -4.57
CA GLU A 456 -17.43 40.64 -3.24
C GLU A 456 -17.06 39.66 -2.12
N GLY A 457 -17.27 38.35 -2.32
CA GLY A 457 -16.77 37.30 -1.42
C GLY A 457 -15.23 37.29 -1.33
N VAL A 458 -14.54 37.37 -2.47
CA VAL A 458 -13.07 37.52 -2.51
C VAL A 458 -12.61 38.79 -1.78
N ILE A 459 -13.30 39.93 -1.99
CA ILE A 459 -12.98 41.19 -1.29
C ILE A 459 -13.21 41.07 0.22
N ASN A 460 -14.28 40.40 0.67
CA ASN A 460 -14.54 40.22 2.10
C ASN A 460 -13.53 39.28 2.77
N VAL A 461 -13.05 38.22 2.10
CA VAL A 461 -11.94 37.42 2.65
C VAL A 461 -10.65 38.24 2.74
N LEU A 462 -10.37 39.14 1.79
CA LEU A 462 -9.22 40.06 1.88
C LEU A 462 -9.37 41.06 3.05
N LYS A 463 -10.57 41.55 3.37
CA LYS A 463 -10.81 42.34 4.59
C LYS A 463 -10.54 41.53 5.86
N ILE A 464 -11.01 40.28 5.93
CA ILE A 464 -10.78 39.42 7.10
C ILE A 464 -9.28 39.11 7.27
N MET A 465 -8.51 39.07 6.17
CA MET A 465 -7.04 39.03 6.25
C MET A 465 -6.44 40.32 6.83
N ASP A 466 -6.97 41.48 6.45
CA ASP A 466 -6.56 42.81 6.96
C ASP A 466 -6.89 42.96 8.46
N GLU A 467 -8.13 42.62 8.86
CA GLU A 467 -8.65 42.59 10.24
C GLU A 467 -7.84 41.66 11.17
N LEU A 468 -7.21 40.61 10.62
CA LEU A 468 -6.35 39.67 11.35
C LEU A 468 -4.85 39.98 11.23
N GLU A 469 -4.48 41.07 10.55
CA GLU A 469 -3.11 41.54 10.27
C GLU A 469 -2.26 40.54 9.45
N VAL A 470 -2.85 39.90 8.44
CA VAL A 470 -2.23 38.86 7.61
C VAL A 470 -2.01 39.33 6.16
N GLU A 471 -0.82 39.85 5.85
CA GLU A 471 -0.48 40.28 4.47
C GLU A 471 -0.63 39.15 3.42
N PRO A 472 -1.40 39.33 2.34
CA PRO A 472 -1.48 38.36 1.24
C PRO A 472 -0.15 38.21 0.48
N THR A 473 0.10 37.01 -0.06
CA THR A 473 1.33 36.73 -0.84
C THR A 473 1.14 36.99 -2.33
N ILE A 474 2.26 37.05 -3.06
CA ILE A 474 2.31 37.15 -4.52
C ILE A 474 1.40 36.09 -5.17
N ASP A 475 1.44 34.85 -4.66
CA ASP A 475 0.63 33.75 -5.18
C ASP A 475 -0.84 33.81 -4.71
N THR A 476 -1.16 34.45 -3.57
CA THR A 476 -2.56 34.75 -3.20
C THR A 476 -3.22 35.62 -4.28
N TYR A 477 -2.58 36.72 -4.67
CA TYR A 477 -3.10 37.62 -5.71
C TYR A 477 -3.20 36.91 -7.07
N LEU A 478 -2.12 36.24 -7.49
CA LEU A 478 -2.04 35.60 -8.80
C LEU A 478 -3.06 34.48 -9.02
N LEU A 479 -3.26 33.61 -8.04
CA LEU A 479 -4.01 32.36 -8.23
C LEU A 479 -5.50 32.50 -7.91
N TYR A 480 -5.85 33.37 -6.96
CA TYR A 480 -7.21 33.45 -6.40
C TYR A 480 -7.89 34.82 -6.55
N VAL A 481 -7.12 35.93 -6.65
CA VAL A 481 -7.71 37.28 -6.82
C VAL A 481 -7.82 37.62 -8.31
N PHE A 482 -6.70 37.73 -9.02
CA PHE A 482 -6.66 38.16 -10.42
C PHE A 482 -7.28 37.16 -11.42
N THR A 483 -7.54 35.92 -10.98
CA THR A 483 -8.22 34.88 -11.78
C THR A 483 -9.74 34.99 -11.78
N ASN A 484 -10.31 35.81 -10.90
CA ASN A 484 -11.75 35.90 -10.63
C ASN A 484 -12.45 37.09 -11.28
N LEU A 485 -11.70 37.99 -11.94
CA LEU A 485 -12.13 39.34 -12.23
C LEU A 485 -11.95 39.61 -13.73
N ASP A 486 -13.06 39.84 -14.44
CA ASP A 486 -13.08 39.93 -15.90
C ASP A 486 -12.42 41.23 -16.45
N ASN A 487 -12.07 42.20 -15.59
CA ASN A 487 -11.25 43.37 -15.95
C ASN A 487 -10.35 43.82 -14.79
N PHE A 488 -9.04 43.95 -15.03
CA PHE A 488 -8.00 44.23 -14.03
C PHE A 488 -8.06 45.66 -13.45
N ASP A 489 -8.34 46.67 -14.27
CA ASP A 489 -8.32 48.07 -13.84
C ASP A 489 -9.45 48.38 -12.83
N SER A 490 -10.58 47.68 -12.95
CA SER A 490 -11.67 47.72 -11.96
C SER A 490 -11.28 47.11 -10.60
N VAL A 491 -10.28 46.22 -10.57
CA VAL A 491 -9.75 45.63 -9.33
C VAL A 491 -8.91 46.66 -8.59
N ARG A 492 -7.98 47.34 -9.28
CA ARG A 492 -7.18 48.45 -8.74
C ARG A 492 -8.10 49.49 -8.10
N GLN A 493 -9.14 49.93 -8.83
CA GLN A 493 -10.12 50.89 -8.32
C GLN A 493 -10.91 50.38 -7.09
N ARG A 494 -11.58 49.22 -7.16
CA ARG A 494 -12.42 48.72 -6.05
C ARG A 494 -11.63 48.39 -4.78
N ILE A 495 -10.35 48.06 -4.91
CA ILE A 495 -9.44 47.86 -3.79
C ILE A 495 -9.06 49.20 -3.16
N GLN A 496 -8.71 50.20 -3.97
CA GLN A 496 -8.40 51.56 -3.50
C GLN A 496 -9.61 52.25 -2.85
N GLU A 497 -10.82 52.04 -3.37
CA GLU A 497 -12.08 52.60 -2.84
C GLU A 497 -12.47 52.08 -1.44
N LYS A 498 -11.91 50.97 -0.96
CA LYS A 498 -12.24 50.36 0.35
C LYS A 498 -11.12 50.42 1.39
N GLY A 499 -9.99 51.08 1.10
CA GLY A 499 -9.08 51.63 2.12
C GLY A 499 -7.88 50.79 2.58
N SER A 500 -7.69 49.55 2.11
CA SER A 500 -6.55 48.71 2.53
C SER A 500 -5.22 49.16 1.88
N PRO A 501 -4.08 49.18 2.61
CA PRO A 501 -2.81 49.76 2.15
C PRO A 501 -2.03 48.84 1.19
N LEU A 502 -2.43 48.81 -0.08
CA LEU A 502 -2.06 47.73 -1.01
C LEU A 502 -0.95 48.00 -2.04
N GLU A 503 -0.23 49.12 -1.95
CA GLU A 503 1.02 49.34 -2.72
C GLU A 503 2.25 48.62 -2.11
N THR A 504 2.05 47.38 -1.62
CA THR A 504 3.16 46.52 -1.20
C THR A 504 3.91 45.96 -2.41
N SER A 505 5.23 45.78 -2.26
CA SER A 505 6.10 45.16 -3.28
C SER A 505 5.60 43.79 -3.80
N LYS A 506 4.86 43.06 -2.96
CA LYS A 506 4.22 41.78 -3.26
C LYS A 506 3.09 41.89 -4.29
N PHE A 507 2.34 43.00 -4.29
CA PHE A 507 1.25 43.25 -5.26
C PHE A 507 1.83 43.55 -6.65
N LEU A 508 2.80 44.47 -6.74
CA LEU A 508 3.50 44.79 -7.99
C LEU A 508 4.20 43.56 -8.60
N ALA A 509 4.83 42.73 -7.76
CA ALA A 509 5.42 41.47 -8.22
C ALA A 509 4.39 40.43 -8.70
N ALA A 510 3.13 40.50 -8.22
CA ALA A 510 2.03 39.69 -8.73
C ALA A 510 1.49 40.24 -10.05
N GLU A 511 1.33 41.56 -10.18
CA GLU A 511 0.93 42.27 -11.40
C GLU A 511 1.88 41.94 -12.56
N ILE A 512 3.20 42.12 -12.36
CA ILE A 512 4.23 41.77 -13.36
C ILE A 512 4.16 40.29 -13.77
N ARG A 513 3.98 39.36 -12.81
CA ARG A 513 3.85 37.92 -13.10
C ARG A 513 2.55 37.58 -13.83
N HIS A 514 1.46 38.32 -13.59
CA HIS A 514 0.18 38.15 -14.30
C HIS A 514 0.31 38.61 -15.75
N GLU A 515 0.83 39.82 -15.99
CA GLU A 515 1.01 40.40 -17.33
C GLU A 515 1.96 39.54 -18.18
N ALA A 516 3.09 39.12 -17.62
CA ALA A 516 4.03 38.21 -18.28
C ALA A 516 3.35 36.88 -18.67
N SER A 517 2.56 36.28 -17.79
CA SER A 517 1.86 35.02 -18.09
C SER A 517 0.80 35.15 -19.20
N HIS A 518 0.29 36.37 -19.46
CA HIS A 518 -0.62 36.67 -20.57
C HIS A 518 0.10 37.13 -21.85
N GLY A 519 1.43 37.30 -21.82
CA GLY A 519 2.24 37.69 -22.97
C GLY A 519 2.38 39.21 -23.18
N ARG A 520 1.87 40.05 -22.27
CA ARG A 520 1.90 41.52 -22.35
C ARG A 520 3.25 42.07 -21.87
N LEU A 521 4.31 41.75 -22.63
CA LEU A 521 5.69 42.13 -22.31
C LEU A 521 5.93 43.65 -22.38
N ASP A 522 5.09 44.38 -23.09
CA ASP A 522 5.02 45.85 -23.13
C ASP A 522 4.71 46.43 -21.73
N LYS A 523 3.64 45.94 -21.08
CA LYS A 523 3.26 46.34 -19.72
C LYS A 523 4.28 45.86 -18.68
N VAL A 524 4.84 44.65 -18.86
CA VAL A 524 5.92 44.14 -18.01
C VAL A 524 7.15 45.04 -18.07
N TYR A 525 7.57 45.48 -19.26
CA TYR A 525 8.68 46.40 -19.43
C TYR A 525 8.39 47.75 -18.74
N GLN A 526 7.21 48.34 -18.95
CA GLN A 526 6.80 49.57 -18.28
C GLN A 526 6.86 49.45 -16.74
N LEU A 527 6.30 48.37 -16.17
CA LEU A 527 6.30 48.13 -14.72
C LEU A 527 7.70 47.86 -14.14
N LEU A 528 8.59 47.24 -14.90
CA LEU A 528 10.00 47.05 -14.50
C LEU A 528 10.79 48.37 -14.56
N SER A 529 10.54 49.20 -15.57
CA SER A 529 11.18 50.52 -15.72
C SER A 529 10.65 51.58 -14.74
N SER A 530 9.42 51.45 -14.23
CA SER A 530 8.82 52.44 -13.31
C SER A 530 9.18 52.26 -11.84
N SER A 531 9.84 51.16 -11.45
CA SER A 531 9.77 50.68 -10.06
C SER A 531 11.05 49.99 -9.58
N ASN A 532 11.94 50.69 -8.86
CA ASN A 532 13.21 50.15 -8.30
C ASN A 532 13.04 49.03 -7.24
N ILE A 533 11.83 48.47 -7.09
CA ILE A 533 11.41 47.57 -6.02
C ILE A 533 11.59 46.08 -6.41
N TRP A 534 11.74 45.75 -7.71
CA TRP A 534 11.84 44.35 -8.19
C TRP A 534 13.15 43.62 -7.81
N ILE A 535 14.19 44.37 -7.42
CA ILE A 535 15.55 43.87 -7.17
C ILE A 535 15.57 42.73 -6.13
N THR A 536 14.75 42.80 -5.07
CA THR A 536 14.71 41.78 -4.01
C THR A 536 14.04 40.46 -4.39
N ASN A 537 13.37 40.36 -5.55
CA ASN A 537 12.55 39.19 -5.92
C ASN A 537 12.84 38.60 -7.31
N ARG A 538 14.02 38.88 -7.91
CA ARG A 538 14.43 38.43 -9.27
C ARG A 538 14.13 36.94 -9.56
N ASN A 539 14.15 36.04 -8.58
CA ASN A 539 13.90 34.60 -8.80
C ASN A 539 12.41 34.21 -8.95
N HIS A 540 11.46 34.96 -8.39
CA HIS A 540 10.03 34.59 -8.45
C HIS A 540 9.37 34.99 -9.78
N ILE A 541 9.96 35.94 -10.51
CA ILE A 541 9.40 36.48 -11.76
C ILE A 541 9.87 35.68 -12.99
N LYS A 542 11.06 35.08 -12.95
CA LYS A 542 11.69 34.33 -14.06
C LYS A 542 10.75 33.33 -14.75
N SER A 543 10.04 32.48 -14.00
CA SER A 543 9.15 31.45 -14.58
C SER A 543 7.96 32.04 -15.35
N SER A 544 7.36 33.14 -14.86
CA SER A 544 6.31 33.86 -15.58
C SER A 544 6.86 34.55 -16.85
N LEU A 545 8.10 35.04 -16.81
CA LEU A 545 8.76 35.62 -17.99
C LEU A 545 9.05 34.57 -19.08
N MET A 546 9.39 33.32 -18.74
CA MET A 546 9.54 32.25 -19.74
C MET A 546 8.25 32.07 -20.56
N ILE A 547 7.09 32.14 -19.89
CA ILE A 547 5.77 32.03 -20.51
C ILE A 547 5.47 33.27 -21.36
N GLY A 548 5.89 34.46 -20.89
CA GLY A 548 5.79 35.70 -21.66
C GLY A 548 6.64 35.69 -22.94
N PHE A 549 7.88 35.22 -22.86
CA PHE A 549 8.79 35.07 -24.01
C PHE A 549 8.28 33.99 -24.98
N ARG A 550 7.72 32.87 -24.48
CA ARG A 550 7.04 31.87 -25.33
C ARG A 550 5.80 32.41 -26.04
N LYS A 551 5.11 33.42 -25.50
CA LYS A 551 3.90 33.99 -26.12
C LYS A 551 4.20 35.15 -27.05
N CYS A 552 5.04 36.09 -26.63
CA CYS A 552 5.45 37.23 -27.44
C CYS A 552 6.35 36.79 -28.62
N THR A 553 6.44 37.61 -29.66
CA THR A 553 7.29 37.41 -30.85
C THR A 553 8.33 38.52 -31.03
N ASP A 554 8.32 39.53 -30.17
CA ASP A 554 9.22 40.68 -30.21
C ASP A 554 10.56 40.36 -29.51
N VAL A 555 11.60 40.15 -30.32
CA VAL A 555 12.96 39.84 -29.86
C VAL A 555 13.64 41.06 -29.22
N ASP A 556 13.27 42.29 -29.59
CA ASP A 556 13.83 43.50 -28.97
C ASP A 556 13.26 43.71 -27.55
N LEU A 557 12.00 43.32 -27.29
CA LEU A 557 11.48 43.23 -25.93
C LEU A 557 12.14 42.10 -25.13
N TRP A 558 12.45 40.95 -25.74
CA TRP A 558 13.23 39.90 -25.05
C TRP A 558 14.61 40.44 -24.63
N ASN A 559 15.30 41.13 -25.54
CA ASN A 559 16.60 41.73 -25.28
C ASN A 559 16.54 42.78 -24.16
N LYS A 560 15.64 43.77 -24.26
CA LYS A 560 15.49 44.85 -23.26
C LYS A 560 15.13 44.32 -21.86
N ILE A 561 14.30 43.28 -21.79
CA ILE A 561 13.94 42.65 -20.51
C ILE A 561 15.12 41.83 -19.96
N THR A 562 15.85 41.09 -20.79
CA THR A 562 17.07 40.39 -20.37
C THR A 562 18.16 41.37 -19.93
N GLU A 563 18.34 42.49 -20.62
CA GLU A 563 19.29 43.56 -20.27
C GLU A 563 18.99 44.14 -18.88
N LEU A 564 17.75 44.56 -18.62
CA LEU A 564 17.31 45.04 -17.31
C LEU A 564 17.47 44.00 -16.18
N LEU A 565 17.27 42.71 -16.47
CA LEU A 565 17.35 41.65 -15.45
C LEU A 565 18.78 41.22 -15.07
N TYR A 566 19.76 41.50 -15.93
CA TYR A 566 21.11 40.91 -15.86
C TYR A 566 22.28 41.90 -16.02
N MET A 567 22.06 43.20 -16.23
CA MET A 567 23.16 44.20 -16.29
C MET A 567 23.43 44.95 -14.97
N GLU A 568 22.51 44.89 -14.00
CA GLU A 568 22.66 45.57 -12.70
C GLU A 568 23.27 44.67 -11.61
N GLU A 569 24.58 44.38 -11.71
CA GLU A 569 25.65 44.71 -10.73
C GLU A 569 27.00 44.05 -11.10
N GLN A 570 28.13 44.74 -10.88
CA GLN A 570 29.46 44.34 -11.40
C GLN A 570 30.13 43.15 -10.67
N LYS A 571 29.62 41.90 -10.81
CA LYS A 571 30.28 40.68 -10.28
C LYS A 571 30.25 39.50 -11.27
N ALA A 572 31.16 39.58 -12.25
CA ALA A 572 31.13 38.83 -13.51
C ALA A 572 31.24 37.29 -13.48
N GLU A 573 31.48 36.63 -12.34
CA GLU A 573 31.65 35.17 -12.29
C GLU A 573 30.37 34.37 -11.99
N GLN A 574 29.37 34.98 -11.33
CA GLN A 574 28.16 34.24 -10.90
C GLN A 574 27.04 34.26 -11.97
N GLU A 575 27.10 35.15 -12.96
CA GLU A 575 25.95 35.46 -13.82
C GLU A 575 25.94 34.69 -15.15
N THR A 576 27.12 34.33 -15.68
CA THR A 576 27.25 33.43 -16.85
C THR A 576 26.61 32.06 -16.58
N GLU A 577 26.73 31.55 -15.35
CA GLU A 577 26.03 30.32 -14.93
C GLU A 577 24.50 30.50 -14.95
N ASN A 578 24.01 31.65 -14.46
CA ASN A 578 22.58 31.95 -14.38
C ASN A 578 21.93 32.10 -15.78
N ILE A 579 22.64 32.67 -16.75
CA ILE A 579 22.15 32.83 -18.12
C ILE A 579 22.18 31.50 -18.87
N GLY A 580 23.27 30.71 -18.77
CA GLY A 580 23.31 29.36 -19.32
C GLY A 580 22.18 28.46 -18.77
N ARG A 581 21.86 28.60 -17.48
CA ARG A 581 20.74 27.91 -16.81
C ARG A 581 19.36 28.42 -17.22
N PHE A 582 19.21 29.73 -17.50
CA PHE A 582 17.98 30.32 -18.05
C PHE A 582 17.71 29.79 -19.47
N LEU A 583 18.69 29.86 -20.37
CA LEU A 583 18.59 29.38 -21.75
C LEU A 583 18.31 27.86 -21.81
N TYR A 584 19.04 27.07 -21.01
CA TYR A 584 18.79 25.64 -20.87
C TYR A 584 17.36 25.35 -20.40
N SER A 585 16.77 26.21 -19.56
CA SER A 585 15.40 26.09 -19.08
C SER A 585 14.35 26.67 -20.04
N LEU A 586 14.72 27.56 -20.96
CA LEU A 586 13.82 28.06 -22.01
C LEU A 586 13.50 26.95 -23.01
N ILE A 587 14.55 26.32 -23.56
CA ILE A 587 14.45 25.27 -24.58
C ILE A 587 13.72 24.03 -24.01
N ASP A 588 14.04 23.61 -22.78
CA ASP A 588 13.41 22.45 -22.12
C ASP A 588 11.92 22.62 -21.80
N ASN A 589 11.44 23.86 -21.77
CA ASN A 589 10.03 24.19 -21.57
C ASN A 589 9.35 24.60 -22.89
N MET A 590 9.95 24.34 -24.05
CA MET A 590 9.33 24.42 -25.37
C MET A 590 9.06 23.00 -25.90
N THR A 591 7.99 22.85 -26.67
CA THR A 591 7.72 21.61 -27.42
C THR A 591 8.46 21.60 -28.76
N ASP A 592 8.61 20.42 -29.37
CA ASP A 592 9.35 20.23 -30.64
C ASP A 592 8.87 21.20 -31.74
N SER A 593 7.55 21.39 -31.86
CA SER A 593 6.95 22.39 -32.76
C SER A 593 7.40 23.80 -32.40
N GLU A 594 7.24 24.22 -31.14
CA GLU A 594 7.59 25.58 -30.70
C GLU A 594 9.08 25.94 -30.87
N VAL A 595 9.98 24.95 -30.84
CA VAL A 595 11.41 25.17 -31.12
C VAL A 595 11.65 25.35 -32.62
N GLN A 596 10.95 24.58 -33.47
CA GLN A 596 11.05 24.66 -34.94
C GLN A 596 10.36 25.92 -35.49
N ASP A 597 9.14 26.20 -35.04
CA ASP A 597 8.35 27.41 -35.35
C ASP A 597 9.04 28.72 -34.94
N ARG A 598 10.08 28.63 -34.09
CA ARG A 598 10.85 29.77 -33.57
C ARG A 598 12.36 29.66 -33.78
N GLU A 599 12.84 28.78 -34.68
CA GLU A 599 14.28 28.56 -34.90
C GLU A 599 15.01 29.86 -35.23
N GLU A 600 14.44 30.71 -36.10
CA GLU A 600 15.08 31.95 -36.53
C GLU A 600 15.09 33.04 -35.42
N GLN A 601 14.03 33.16 -34.61
CA GLN A 601 14.02 34.07 -33.46
C GLN A 601 15.00 33.62 -32.37
N LEU A 602 15.07 32.31 -32.10
CA LEU A 602 16.07 31.74 -31.18
C LEU A 602 17.49 31.96 -31.71
N ARG A 603 17.71 31.79 -33.01
CA ARG A 603 19.00 32.03 -33.69
C ARG A 603 19.42 33.50 -33.65
N GLN A 604 18.48 34.44 -33.86
CA GLN A 604 18.73 35.87 -33.71
C GLN A 604 19.05 36.23 -32.25
N TYR A 605 18.31 35.68 -31.29
CA TYR A 605 18.57 35.86 -29.86
C TYR A 605 19.94 35.30 -29.43
N PHE A 606 20.32 34.09 -29.87
CA PHE A 606 21.66 33.54 -29.62
C PHE A 606 22.77 34.40 -30.25
N HIS A 607 22.57 34.93 -31.46
CA HIS A 607 23.54 35.83 -32.10
C HIS A 607 23.64 37.19 -31.38
N GLN A 608 22.54 37.70 -30.82
CA GLN A 608 22.55 38.93 -30.02
C GLN A 608 23.23 38.71 -28.66
N LEU A 609 23.01 37.58 -27.99
CA LEU A 609 23.73 37.17 -26.78
C LEU A 609 25.24 36.97 -27.01
N GLN A 610 25.63 36.40 -28.16
CA GLN A 610 27.03 36.34 -28.58
C GLN A 610 27.62 37.74 -28.81
N LYS A 611 26.87 38.66 -29.42
CA LYS A 611 27.26 40.06 -29.61
C LYS A 611 27.38 40.83 -28.28
N MET A 612 26.69 40.38 -27.23
CA MET A 612 26.82 40.84 -25.84
C MET A 612 27.98 40.17 -25.07
N ASN A 613 28.86 39.42 -25.76
CA ASN A 613 30.08 38.81 -25.19
C ASN A 613 29.83 37.75 -24.07
N MET A 614 28.67 37.09 -24.07
CA MET A 614 28.28 36.19 -22.96
C MET A 614 28.66 34.72 -23.21
N THR A 615 29.43 34.12 -22.30
CA THR A 615 29.93 32.73 -22.38
C THR A 615 29.05 31.71 -21.63
N ILE A 616 28.82 30.54 -22.24
CA ILE A 616 28.08 29.40 -21.65
C ILE A 616 29.05 28.30 -21.23
N LEU A 617 28.92 27.79 -20.00
CA LEU A 617 29.82 26.75 -19.47
C LEU A 617 29.61 25.37 -20.15
N PRO A 618 30.68 24.56 -20.35
CA PRO A 618 30.64 23.25 -21.02
C PRO A 618 29.61 22.23 -20.47
N ALA A 619 29.28 22.31 -19.18
CA ALA A 619 28.29 21.44 -18.55
C ALA A 619 26.86 21.71 -19.05
N TYR A 620 26.45 22.97 -19.09
CA TYR A 620 25.13 23.39 -19.60
C TYR A 620 25.05 23.27 -21.12
N TYR A 621 26.15 23.60 -21.82
CA TYR A 621 26.35 23.35 -23.24
C TYR A 621 25.97 21.90 -23.65
N LYS A 622 26.46 20.89 -22.93
CA LYS A 622 26.18 19.47 -23.25
C LYS A 622 24.70 19.11 -23.08
N GLY A 623 24.02 19.75 -22.13
CA GLY A 623 22.56 19.62 -21.95
C GLY A 623 21.77 20.28 -23.07
N ILE A 624 22.12 21.52 -23.43
CA ILE A 624 21.48 22.29 -24.52
C ILE A 624 21.66 21.57 -25.86
N SER A 625 22.87 21.13 -26.18
CA SER A 625 23.18 20.34 -27.38
C SER A 625 22.34 19.06 -27.47
N LYS A 626 22.16 18.34 -26.35
CA LYS A 626 21.32 17.13 -26.31
C LYS A 626 19.85 17.44 -26.61
N LEU A 627 19.29 18.50 -26.00
CA LEU A 627 17.92 18.94 -26.30
C LEU A 627 17.72 19.30 -27.76
N LEU A 628 18.59 20.14 -28.31
CA LEU A 628 18.49 20.59 -29.71
C LEU A 628 18.63 19.43 -30.70
N THR A 629 19.33 18.35 -30.31
CA THR A 629 19.35 17.11 -31.10
C THR A 629 18.00 16.40 -31.04
N GLU A 630 17.43 16.28 -29.83
CA GLU A 630 16.15 15.60 -29.61
C GLU A 630 14.96 16.33 -30.27
N HIS A 631 14.98 17.67 -30.35
CA HIS A 631 13.98 18.46 -31.07
C HIS A 631 14.19 18.50 -32.61
N ASN A 632 15.14 17.72 -33.14
CA ASN A 632 15.53 17.68 -34.57
C ASN A 632 16.04 19.02 -35.16
N VAL A 633 16.68 19.88 -34.37
CA VAL A 633 17.25 21.16 -34.84
C VAL A 633 18.80 21.19 -34.71
N PRO A 634 19.54 20.27 -35.38
CA PRO A 634 20.99 20.15 -35.22
C PRO A 634 21.79 21.30 -35.85
N ASN A 635 21.17 22.18 -36.65
CA ASN A 635 21.83 23.36 -37.20
C ASN A 635 22.20 24.36 -36.09
N LEU A 636 21.36 24.49 -35.06
CA LEU A 636 21.69 25.23 -33.83
C LEU A 636 22.87 24.60 -33.05
N ILE A 637 23.28 23.36 -33.39
CA ILE A 637 24.42 22.63 -32.83
C ILE A 637 25.67 22.71 -33.74
N LYS A 638 25.57 23.22 -34.98
CA LYS A 638 26.77 23.62 -35.72
C LYS A 638 27.38 24.92 -35.20
N SER A 639 26.64 25.64 -34.37
CA SER A 639 27.18 26.59 -33.39
C SER A 639 27.97 25.92 -32.22
N LEU A 640 28.20 24.58 -32.18
CA LEU A 640 28.57 23.81 -30.96
C LEU A 640 29.79 22.77 -30.97
N ILE A 641 29.88 21.60 -31.70
CA ILE A 641 31.02 20.53 -31.77
C ILE A 641 30.89 19.23 -30.84
N GLY A 642 31.45 17.98 -30.97
CA GLY A 642 32.36 17.14 -31.85
C GLY A 642 32.68 15.69 -31.26
N SER A 643 33.41 14.74 -31.92
CA SER A 643 33.64 13.30 -31.47
C SER A 643 34.81 12.45 -32.13
N HIS A 644 35.17 11.20 -31.69
CA HIS A 644 36.20 10.23 -32.25
C HIS A 644 36.17 8.71 -31.76
N ASN A 645 37.14 7.80 -32.13
CA ASN A 645 37.14 6.29 -32.09
C ASN A 645 38.17 5.53 -31.14
N PHE A 646 38.20 4.16 -31.11
CA PHE A 646 38.90 3.27 -30.13
C PHE A 646 39.98 2.22 -30.55
N GLU A 647 39.73 1.15 -31.34
CA GLU A 647 40.63 -0.06 -31.34
C GLU A 647 42.03 0.22 -31.94
N GLU A 648 42.08 0.97 -33.04
CA GLU A 648 43.31 1.51 -33.67
C GLU A 648 44.20 2.23 -32.66
N LYS A 649 43.58 2.88 -31.67
CA LYS A 649 44.23 3.64 -30.59
C LYS A 649 45.02 2.73 -29.65
N LEU A 650 44.62 1.48 -29.47
CA LEU A 650 45.28 0.52 -28.57
C LEU A 650 46.62 0.06 -29.18
N GLU A 651 46.65 -0.20 -30.49
CA GLU A 651 47.91 -0.51 -31.19
C GLU A 651 48.77 0.75 -31.41
N GLN A 652 48.16 1.91 -31.71
CA GLN A 652 48.88 3.20 -31.78
C GLN A 652 49.57 3.55 -30.46
N LEU A 653 48.87 3.45 -29.32
CA LEU A 653 49.45 3.77 -28.01
C LEU A 653 50.57 2.79 -27.60
N LYS A 654 50.53 1.53 -28.08
CA LYS A 654 51.64 0.58 -27.90
C LYS A 654 52.85 0.93 -28.78
N ALA A 655 52.63 1.39 -30.01
CA ALA A 655 53.70 1.92 -30.87
C ALA A 655 54.30 3.24 -30.33
N GLU A 656 53.52 4.02 -29.59
CA GLU A 656 53.92 5.30 -28.99
C GLU A 656 54.45 5.18 -27.54
N ASN A 657 54.60 3.96 -26.98
CA ASN A 657 55.01 3.70 -25.59
C ASN A 657 54.20 4.49 -24.53
N LYS A 658 52.87 4.56 -24.69
CA LYS A 658 51.94 5.24 -23.78
C LYS A 658 51.15 4.21 -22.93
N PRO A 659 50.65 4.58 -21.75
CA PRO A 659 49.92 3.65 -20.88
C PRO A 659 48.65 3.11 -21.57
N ILE A 660 48.53 1.78 -21.60
CA ILE A 660 47.51 1.04 -22.38
C ILE A 660 46.39 0.50 -21.46
N GLU A 661 46.70 0.33 -20.17
CA GLU A 661 45.94 -0.44 -19.18
C GLU A 661 44.43 -0.16 -19.16
N ASP A 662 44.02 1.11 -19.14
CA ASP A 662 42.59 1.49 -19.08
C ASP A 662 41.84 1.16 -20.38
N ILE A 663 42.51 1.18 -21.53
CA ILE A 663 41.89 0.87 -22.83
C ILE A 663 41.85 -0.65 -23.02
N LEU A 664 42.92 -1.37 -22.64
CA LEU A 664 42.95 -2.84 -22.61
C LEU A 664 41.88 -3.41 -21.67
N LYS A 665 41.73 -2.84 -20.47
CA LYS A 665 40.65 -3.13 -19.51
C LYS A 665 39.27 -2.96 -20.12
N ASN A 666 38.99 -1.84 -20.78
CA ASN A 666 37.70 -1.61 -21.44
C ASN A 666 37.45 -2.59 -22.59
N PHE A 667 38.49 -2.96 -23.34
CA PHE A 667 38.41 -3.96 -24.42
C PHE A 667 38.12 -5.38 -23.89
N ILE A 668 38.78 -5.80 -22.81
CA ILE A 668 38.54 -7.11 -22.18
C ILE A 668 37.14 -7.17 -21.56
N ILE A 669 36.66 -6.08 -20.95
CA ILE A 669 35.28 -5.99 -20.44
C ILE A 669 34.26 -6.15 -21.58
N ALA A 670 34.51 -5.55 -22.75
CA ALA A 670 33.69 -5.75 -23.95
C ALA A 670 33.69 -7.23 -24.41
N LEU A 671 34.86 -7.83 -24.61
CA LEU A 671 35.01 -9.24 -25.04
C LEU A 671 34.37 -10.24 -24.05
N CYS A 672 34.43 -9.96 -22.74
CA CYS A 672 33.75 -10.76 -21.73
C CYS A 672 32.22 -10.59 -21.78
N SER A 673 31.70 -9.41 -22.12
CA SER A 673 30.26 -9.20 -22.36
C SER A 673 29.75 -9.92 -23.61
N GLU A 674 30.59 -10.07 -24.63
CA GLU A 674 30.36 -10.90 -25.83
C GLU A 674 30.55 -12.41 -25.57
N LYS A 675 30.94 -12.79 -24.35
CA LYS A 675 31.22 -14.17 -23.90
C LYS A 675 32.32 -14.92 -24.68
N ASN A 676 33.17 -14.21 -25.41
CA ASN A 676 34.13 -14.84 -26.32
C ASN A 676 35.41 -15.30 -25.59
N MET A 677 35.31 -16.40 -24.83
CA MET A 677 36.39 -16.91 -23.98
C MET A 677 37.71 -17.15 -24.74
N GLN A 678 37.64 -17.71 -25.95
CA GLN A 678 38.84 -17.99 -26.76
C GLN A 678 39.56 -16.70 -27.18
N LYS A 679 38.84 -15.67 -27.64
CA LYS A 679 39.44 -14.36 -27.95
C LYS A 679 39.94 -13.64 -26.70
N ALA A 680 39.19 -13.68 -25.60
CA ALA A 680 39.57 -13.03 -24.35
C ALA A 680 40.88 -13.60 -23.77
N LEU A 681 41.05 -14.93 -23.77
CA LEU A 681 42.29 -15.60 -23.36
C LEU A 681 43.44 -15.36 -24.36
N ALA A 682 43.18 -15.30 -25.66
CA ALA A 682 44.19 -14.93 -26.66
C ALA A 682 44.68 -13.47 -26.50
N VAL A 683 43.78 -12.54 -26.15
CA VAL A 683 44.14 -11.16 -25.81
C VAL A 683 44.92 -11.10 -24.49
N LYS A 684 44.58 -11.90 -23.48
CA LYS A 684 45.41 -12.08 -22.27
C LYS A 684 46.83 -12.51 -22.62
N ALA A 685 47.00 -13.51 -23.48
CA ALA A 685 48.31 -13.98 -23.90
C ALA A 685 49.11 -12.94 -24.71
N LYS A 686 48.47 -12.12 -25.57
CA LYS A 686 49.15 -11.06 -26.36
C LYS A 686 49.57 -9.85 -25.52
N TYR A 687 48.91 -9.58 -24.39
CA TYR A 687 49.13 -8.39 -23.54
C TYR A 687 49.33 -8.75 -22.06
N GLU A 688 49.99 -9.87 -21.78
CA GLU A 688 50.05 -10.45 -20.43
C GLU A 688 50.75 -9.56 -19.38
N PHE A 689 51.77 -8.81 -19.78
CA PHE A 689 52.48 -7.87 -18.91
C PHE A 689 51.69 -6.57 -18.65
N ASP A 690 50.72 -6.25 -19.51
CA ASP A 690 49.91 -5.02 -19.44
C ASP A 690 48.57 -5.25 -18.67
N MET A 691 48.42 -6.41 -18.03
CA MET A 691 47.14 -6.92 -17.52
C MET A 691 46.90 -6.58 -16.04
N ASN A 692 45.79 -5.90 -15.73
CA ASN A 692 45.40 -5.53 -14.37
C ASN A 692 44.36 -6.48 -13.72
N VAL A 693 44.17 -6.33 -12.40
CA VAL A 693 43.18 -7.05 -11.55
C VAL A 693 41.81 -7.21 -12.20
N VAL A 694 41.31 -6.14 -12.82
CA VAL A 694 39.94 -6.11 -13.37
C VAL A 694 39.83 -7.01 -14.60
N GLY A 695 40.90 -7.10 -15.40
CA GLY A 695 41.03 -8.07 -16.49
C GLY A 695 41.04 -9.52 -15.99
N TYR A 696 41.92 -9.85 -15.04
CA TYR A 696 41.97 -11.19 -14.42
C TYR A 696 40.62 -11.59 -13.78
N GLY A 697 40.00 -10.69 -13.01
CA GLY A 697 38.68 -10.92 -12.40
C GLY A 697 37.55 -11.07 -13.42
N ALA A 698 37.65 -10.48 -14.62
CA ALA A 698 36.70 -10.72 -15.71
C ALA A 698 36.91 -12.11 -16.37
N LEU A 699 38.17 -12.51 -16.59
CA LEU A 699 38.52 -13.79 -17.20
C LEU A 699 38.16 -14.99 -16.30
N ILE A 700 38.49 -14.93 -15.00
CA ILE A 700 38.15 -15.99 -14.03
C ILE A 700 36.63 -16.26 -14.04
N ARG A 701 35.80 -15.20 -14.02
CA ARG A 701 34.34 -15.34 -14.13
C ARG A 701 33.89 -15.98 -15.44
N LEU A 702 34.57 -15.72 -16.55
CA LEU A 702 34.24 -16.28 -17.86
C LEU A 702 34.63 -17.77 -17.94
N CYS A 703 35.75 -18.19 -17.36
CA CYS A 703 36.11 -19.60 -17.21
C CYS A 703 35.12 -20.35 -16.31
N CYS A 704 34.77 -19.75 -15.15
CA CYS A 704 33.75 -20.28 -14.25
C CYS A 704 32.37 -20.45 -14.94
N GLN A 705 31.90 -19.45 -15.69
CA GLN A 705 30.63 -19.54 -16.42
C GLN A 705 30.60 -20.62 -17.53
N ASN A 706 31.77 -21.11 -17.94
CA ASN A 706 31.92 -22.20 -18.91
C ASN A 706 32.32 -23.53 -18.24
N ASP A 707 32.14 -23.65 -16.92
CA ASP A 707 32.36 -24.87 -16.12
C ASP A 707 33.81 -25.40 -16.10
N ASN A 708 34.79 -24.57 -16.50
CA ASN A 708 36.20 -24.94 -16.59
C ASN A 708 36.94 -24.59 -15.28
N VAL A 709 36.92 -25.53 -14.34
CA VAL A 709 37.50 -25.37 -12.99
C VAL A 709 39.01 -25.15 -13.02
N GLU A 710 39.74 -25.98 -13.77
CA GLU A 710 41.20 -25.98 -13.74
C GLU A 710 41.78 -24.70 -14.37
N GLU A 711 41.17 -24.19 -15.45
CA GLU A 711 41.62 -22.92 -16.04
C GLU A 711 41.27 -21.71 -15.15
N ALA A 712 40.14 -21.75 -14.43
CA ALA A 712 39.83 -20.72 -13.44
C ALA A 712 40.81 -20.73 -12.25
N MET A 713 41.29 -21.92 -11.84
CA MET A 713 42.35 -22.07 -10.83
C MET A 713 43.73 -21.65 -11.36
N ASN A 714 44.09 -22.00 -12.61
CA ASN A 714 45.32 -21.55 -13.27
C ASN A 714 45.42 -20.02 -13.29
N LEU A 715 44.37 -19.34 -13.76
CA LEU A 715 44.31 -17.87 -13.81
C LEU A 715 44.38 -17.24 -12.41
N LYS A 716 43.85 -17.91 -11.39
CA LYS A 716 43.94 -17.49 -9.99
C LYS A 716 45.37 -17.65 -9.45
N GLU A 717 46.05 -18.75 -9.77
CA GLU A 717 47.45 -18.96 -9.40
C GLU A 717 48.39 -17.97 -10.11
N GLU A 718 48.21 -17.75 -11.41
CA GLU A 718 48.97 -16.73 -12.16
C GLU A 718 48.85 -15.34 -11.53
N PHE A 719 47.62 -14.96 -11.15
CA PHE A 719 47.36 -13.70 -10.45
C PHE A 719 48.13 -13.65 -9.12
N CYS A 720 48.03 -14.69 -8.29
CA CYS A 720 48.77 -14.80 -7.03
C CYS A 720 50.30 -14.81 -7.19
N ARG A 721 50.83 -15.20 -8.36
CA ARG A 721 52.28 -15.21 -8.67
C ARG A 721 52.81 -13.85 -9.15
N LYS A 722 51.95 -12.94 -9.63
CA LYS A 722 52.36 -11.60 -10.07
C LYS A 722 52.43 -10.61 -8.91
N ASP A 723 51.34 -10.45 -8.18
CA ASP A 723 51.27 -9.54 -7.04
C ASP A 723 50.52 -10.16 -5.86
N SER A 724 51.21 -10.25 -4.72
CA SER A 724 50.65 -10.81 -3.48
C SER A 724 49.72 -9.82 -2.76
N SER A 725 49.79 -8.54 -3.11
CA SER A 725 49.05 -7.44 -2.47
C SER A 725 47.66 -7.19 -3.06
N GLU A 726 47.40 -7.64 -4.28
CA GLU A 726 46.16 -7.33 -5.01
C GLU A 726 45.00 -8.31 -4.72
N VAL A 727 43.78 -7.82 -4.92
CA VAL A 727 42.53 -8.42 -4.44
C VAL A 727 41.53 -8.57 -5.60
N LEU A 728 41.11 -9.80 -5.91
CA LEU A 728 40.13 -10.06 -6.97
C LEU A 728 38.74 -9.51 -6.62
N GLU A 729 37.95 -9.21 -7.65
CA GLU A 729 36.55 -8.79 -7.46
C GLU A 729 35.73 -9.89 -6.76
N LEU A 730 34.95 -9.53 -5.73
CA LEU A 730 34.11 -10.47 -4.95
C LEU A 730 33.29 -11.45 -5.82
N SER A 731 32.78 -11.00 -6.98
CA SER A 731 31.97 -11.84 -7.87
C SER A 731 32.78 -12.93 -8.60
N ALA A 732 34.11 -12.81 -8.70
CA ALA A 732 34.99 -13.87 -9.16
C ALA A 732 35.21 -14.93 -8.07
N TYR A 733 35.53 -14.51 -6.84
CA TYR A 733 35.72 -15.42 -5.71
C TYR A 733 34.46 -16.28 -5.44
N ILE A 734 33.27 -15.69 -5.38
CA ILE A 734 32.02 -16.42 -5.09
C ILE A 734 31.68 -17.46 -6.17
N GLU A 735 31.86 -17.12 -7.45
CA GLU A 735 31.56 -18.07 -8.55
C GLU A 735 32.59 -19.22 -8.60
N LEU A 736 33.85 -18.97 -8.21
CA LEU A 736 34.88 -20.00 -8.05
C LEU A 736 34.57 -20.96 -6.89
N ILE A 737 34.22 -20.42 -5.70
CA ILE A 737 33.81 -21.21 -4.51
C ILE A 737 32.61 -22.11 -4.84
N LYS A 738 31.61 -21.58 -5.56
CA LYS A 738 30.41 -22.30 -6.01
C LYS A 738 30.75 -23.50 -6.91
N ILE A 739 31.74 -23.37 -7.78
CA ILE A 739 32.15 -24.43 -8.72
C ILE A 739 33.01 -25.47 -8.00
N LEU A 740 33.94 -25.08 -7.13
CA LEU A 740 34.70 -26.01 -6.31
C LEU A 740 33.79 -26.86 -5.41
N ALA A 741 32.75 -26.24 -4.83
CA ALA A 741 31.72 -26.97 -4.08
C ALA A 741 30.86 -27.91 -4.94
N LYS A 742 30.61 -27.57 -6.21
CA LYS A 742 29.94 -28.45 -7.19
C LYS A 742 30.81 -29.67 -7.56
N HIS A 743 32.13 -29.49 -7.64
CA HIS A 743 33.11 -30.54 -7.94
C HIS A 743 33.68 -31.22 -6.67
N GLU A 744 33.01 -31.07 -5.53
CA GLU A 744 33.36 -31.67 -4.22
C GLU A 744 34.74 -31.29 -3.65
N ARG A 745 35.45 -30.33 -4.28
CA ARG A 745 36.72 -29.72 -3.83
C ARG A 745 36.47 -28.72 -2.68
N LEU A 746 35.89 -29.20 -1.58
CA LEU A 746 35.46 -28.37 -0.45
C LEU A 746 36.64 -27.72 0.29
N ASP A 747 37.78 -28.42 0.40
CA ASP A 747 38.97 -27.90 1.07
C ASP A 747 39.58 -26.71 0.28
N ASP A 748 39.59 -26.76 -1.04
CA ASP A 748 39.97 -25.62 -1.90
C ASP A 748 39.02 -24.43 -1.73
N ALA A 749 37.72 -24.69 -1.55
CA ALA A 749 36.74 -23.65 -1.27
C ALA A 749 36.95 -23.00 0.12
N ILE A 750 37.34 -23.77 1.13
CA ILE A 750 37.74 -23.27 2.47
C ILE A 750 39.04 -22.45 2.38
N ASN A 751 40.02 -22.90 1.61
CA ASN A 751 41.27 -22.18 1.37
C ASN A 751 41.02 -20.81 0.72
N ILE A 752 40.11 -20.72 -0.26
CA ILE A 752 39.76 -19.44 -0.89
C ILE A 752 38.99 -18.52 0.06
N LEU A 753 38.06 -19.05 0.87
CA LEU A 753 37.40 -18.26 1.93
C LEU A 753 38.40 -17.76 2.98
N THR A 754 39.50 -18.49 3.20
CA THR A 754 40.58 -18.08 4.10
C THR A 754 41.44 -16.96 3.48
N GLU A 755 41.82 -17.06 2.20
CA GLU A 755 42.47 -15.96 1.48
C GLU A 755 41.60 -14.69 1.47
N MET A 756 40.28 -14.83 1.24
CA MET A 756 39.35 -13.71 1.33
C MET A 756 39.36 -13.04 2.71
N LYS A 757 39.62 -13.79 3.79
CA LYS A 757 39.66 -13.28 5.17
C LYS A 757 40.95 -12.52 5.42
N GLU A 758 42.09 -13.07 5.00
CA GLU A 758 43.40 -12.42 5.06
C GLU A 758 43.42 -11.12 4.24
N LYS A 759 42.78 -11.11 3.06
CA LYS A 759 42.62 -9.94 2.18
C LYS A 759 41.42 -9.04 2.51
N ASN A 760 40.73 -9.25 3.64
CA ASN A 760 39.60 -8.44 4.12
C ASN A 760 38.43 -8.24 3.10
N VAL A 761 38.10 -9.29 2.33
CA VAL A 761 37.11 -9.27 1.24
C VAL A 761 35.70 -9.58 1.76
N CYS A 762 35.00 -8.54 2.24
CA CYS A 762 33.64 -8.69 2.77
C CYS A 762 32.61 -9.18 1.72
N ILE A 763 31.82 -10.20 2.08
CA ILE A 763 30.73 -10.73 1.26
C ILE A 763 29.53 -9.78 1.31
N LYS A 764 29.11 -9.30 0.13
CA LYS A 764 27.91 -8.47 -0.04
C LYS A 764 26.63 -9.33 0.02
N ASP A 765 25.57 -8.74 0.56
CA ASP A 765 24.20 -9.30 0.62
C ASP A 765 23.72 -10.07 -0.62
N SER A 766 24.14 -9.66 -1.82
CA SER A 766 23.75 -10.28 -3.09
C SER A 766 24.26 -11.71 -3.28
N ALA A 767 25.35 -12.09 -2.60
CA ALA A 767 25.95 -13.42 -2.67
C ALA A 767 25.43 -14.39 -1.59
N VAL A 768 24.78 -13.88 -0.52
CA VAL A 768 24.38 -14.70 0.65
C VAL A 768 23.48 -15.87 0.27
N THR A 769 22.59 -15.70 -0.72
CA THR A 769 21.74 -16.79 -1.23
C THR A 769 22.54 -17.92 -1.89
N GLN A 770 23.67 -17.61 -2.52
CA GLN A 770 24.55 -18.61 -3.15
C GLN A 770 25.36 -19.36 -2.07
N CYS A 771 25.89 -18.63 -1.08
CA CYS A 771 26.50 -19.22 0.13
C CYS A 771 25.54 -20.18 0.85
N TYR A 772 24.27 -19.79 1.00
CA TYR A 772 23.22 -20.63 1.57
C TYR A 772 23.01 -21.93 0.79
N GLN A 773 22.91 -21.86 -0.54
CA GLN A 773 22.73 -23.04 -1.40
C GLN A 773 23.91 -24.02 -1.27
N ILE A 774 25.13 -23.51 -1.21
CA ILE A 774 26.35 -24.31 -1.02
C ILE A 774 26.32 -25.02 0.35
N LEU A 775 26.13 -24.28 1.44
CA LEU A 775 26.07 -24.85 2.79
C LEU A 775 24.94 -25.86 2.96
N ASN A 776 23.76 -25.57 2.39
CA ASN A 776 22.61 -26.46 2.44
C ASN A 776 22.89 -27.79 1.70
N ASN A 777 23.56 -27.76 0.55
CA ASN A 777 23.91 -28.97 -0.19
C ASN A 777 24.90 -29.86 0.58
N VAL A 778 25.90 -29.29 1.26
CA VAL A 778 26.82 -30.05 2.13
C VAL A 778 26.07 -30.57 3.38
N ALA A 779 25.15 -29.80 3.94
CA ALA A 779 24.32 -30.23 5.07
C ALA A 779 23.43 -31.43 4.75
N PHE A 780 22.89 -31.51 3.53
CA PHE A 780 22.13 -32.69 3.08
C PHE A 780 22.99 -33.95 2.88
N LYS A 781 24.32 -33.84 2.76
CA LYS A 781 25.26 -35.00 2.79
C LYS A 781 25.59 -35.48 4.21
N GLY A 782 25.27 -34.69 5.24
CA GLY A 782 25.46 -35.08 6.65
C GLY A 782 26.84 -34.78 7.24
N GLU A 783 27.71 -34.03 6.55
CA GLU A 783 29.11 -33.74 6.93
C GLU A 783 29.22 -32.58 7.94
N VAL A 784 28.82 -32.80 9.21
CA VAL A 784 28.79 -31.79 10.29
C VAL A 784 30.04 -30.89 10.33
N GLU A 785 31.22 -31.49 10.36
CA GLU A 785 32.50 -30.77 10.53
C GLU A 785 32.76 -29.79 9.39
N LYS A 786 32.59 -30.21 8.14
CA LYS A 786 32.77 -29.33 6.97
C LYS A 786 31.69 -28.26 6.87
N VAL A 787 30.45 -28.56 7.28
CA VAL A 787 29.36 -27.56 7.35
C VAL A 787 29.70 -26.48 8.38
N ASN A 788 30.24 -26.85 9.54
CA ASN A 788 30.69 -25.91 10.56
C ASN A 788 31.86 -25.05 10.06
N GLN A 789 32.91 -25.67 9.50
CA GLN A 789 34.08 -24.97 8.96
C GLN A 789 33.71 -23.99 7.84
N LEU A 790 32.90 -24.41 6.86
CA LEU A 790 32.40 -23.54 5.79
C LEU A 790 31.53 -22.41 6.34
N HIS A 791 30.68 -22.68 7.35
CA HIS A 791 29.84 -21.66 7.97
C HIS A 791 30.68 -20.62 8.70
N GLU A 792 31.66 -21.01 9.53
CA GLU A 792 32.55 -20.09 10.23
C GLU A 792 33.41 -19.26 9.27
N ALA A 793 33.92 -19.88 8.20
CA ALA A 793 34.68 -19.18 7.16
C ALA A 793 33.82 -18.15 6.41
N MET A 794 32.58 -18.50 6.01
CA MET A 794 31.67 -17.56 5.35
C MET A 794 31.16 -16.45 6.28
N VAL A 795 30.86 -16.77 7.55
CA VAL A 795 30.40 -15.79 8.54
C VAL A 795 31.50 -14.81 8.93
N GLY A 796 32.75 -15.25 9.00
CA GLY A 796 33.91 -14.38 9.22
C GLY A 796 34.13 -13.31 8.13
N LEU A 797 33.42 -13.41 7.00
CA LEU A 797 33.45 -12.46 5.88
C LEU A 797 32.15 -11.65 5.74
N LEU A 798 31.16 -11.85 6.62
CA LEU A 798 29.82 -11.27 6.51
C LEU A 798 29.57 -10.18 7.56
N LEU A 799 28.72 -9.21 7.19
CA LEU A 799 28.12 -8.31 8.17
C LEU A 799 27.20 -9.12 9.12
N PRO A 800 27.21 -8.88 10.45
CA PRO A 800 26.46 -9.68 11.42
C PRO A 800 24.97 -9.86 11.09
N GLN A 801 24.33 -8.82 10.52
CA GLN A 801 22.92 -8.83 10.12
C GLN A 801 22.58 -9.81 8.99
N SER A 802 23.57 -10.28 8.23
CA SER A 802 23.38 -11.26 7.14
C SER A 802 23.91 -12.66 7.46
N ALA A 803 24.70 -12.84 8.53
CA ALA A 803 25.14 -14.15 9.01
C ALA A 803 23.96 -15.06 9.40
N ALA A 804 22.93 -14.51 10.05
CA ALA A 804 21.73 -15.23 10.50
C ALA A 804 21.00 -16.03 9.41
N LYS A 805 21.21 -15.69 8.13
CA LYS A 805 20.61 -16.38 6.97
C LYS A 805 21.29 -17.71 6.66
N LEU A 806 22.54 -17.92 7.12
CA LEU A 806 23.34 -19.13 6.86
C LEU A 806 23.21 -20.19 7.97
N CYS A 807 22.48 -19.93 9.05
CA CYS A 807 22.41 -20.81 10.22
C CYS A 807 21.47 -22.02 10.05
N SER A 808 20.58 -22.03 9.06
CA SER A 808 19.61 -23.12 8.83
C SER A 808 20.24 -24.47 8.43
N PRO A 809 21.27 -24.51 7.55
CA PRO A 809 22.07 -25.70 7.31
C PRO A 809 22.59 -26.39 8.57
N LEU A 810 23.14 -25.64 9.55
CA LEU A 810 23.70 -26.19 10.81
C LEU A 810 22.70 -27.12 11.52
N VAL A 811 21.51 -26.59 11.84
CA VAL A 811 20.44 -27.34 12.52
C VAL A 811 19.88 -28.45 11.61
N THR A 812 19.87 -28.25 10.29
CA THR A 812 19.37 -29.24 9.33
C THR A 812 20.22 -30.53 9.33
N VAL A 813 21.53 -30.47 9.64
CA VAL A 813 22.37 -31.68 9.75
C VAL A 813 21.95 -32.55 10.94
N HIS A 814 21.73 -31.96 12.12
CA HIS A 814 21.35 -32.70 13.32
C HIS A 814 19.92 -33.24 13.22
N LEU A 815 18.98 -32.47 12.65
CA LEU A 815 17.63 -32.96 12.33
C LEU A 815 17.64 -34.15 11.37
N LYS A 816 18.59 -34.21 10.42
CA LYS A 816 18.77 -35.37 9.53
C LYS A 816 19.39 -36.60 10.20
N ARG A 817 19.96 -36.44 11.41
CA ARG A 817 20.48 -37.52 12.26
C ARG A 817 19.51 -37.91 13.40
N ASP A 818 18.32 -37.30 13.45
CA ASP A 818 17.33 -37.40 14.55
C ASP A 818 17.87 -36.97 15.95
N ASP A 819 18.95 -36.19 15.94
CA ASP A 819 19.66 -35.68 17.11
C ASP A 819 19.03 -34.35 17.56
N LEU A 820 17.86 -34.45 18.21
CA LEU A 820 17.08 -33.28 18.63
C LEU A 820 17.74 -32.47 19.75
N LEU A 821 18.53 -33.10 20.63
CA LEU A 821 19.19 -32.40 21.75
C LEU A 821 20.28 -31.47 21.23
N THR A 822 21.21 -31.97 20.41
CA THR A 822 22.24 -31.12 19.81
C THR A 822 21.63 -30.13 18.82
N ALA A 823 20.52 -30.47 18.15
CA ALA A 823 19.78 -29.50 17.34
C ALA A 823 19.22 -28.31 18.16
N VAL A 824 18.79 -28.53 19.41
CA VAL A 824 18.37 -27.47 20.35
C VAL A 824 19.57 -26.64 20.82
N GLU A 825 20.70 -27.27 21.15
CA GLU A 825 21.92 -26.57 21.55
C GLU A 825 22.46 -25.68 20.42
N VAL A 826 22.57 -26.22 19.21
CA VAL A 826 22.96 -25.48 17.99
C VAL A 826 21.97 -24.36 17.68
N LEU A 827 20.66 -24.55 17.91
CA LEU A 827 19.65 -23.50 17.78
C LEU A 827 19.89 -22.35 18.77
N PHE A 828 20.15 -22.65 20.05
CA PHE A 828 20.44 -21.64 21.06
C PHE A 828 21.74 -20.88 20.74
N ASP A 829 22.77 -21.58 20.26
CA ASP A 829 24.03 -20.97 19.84
C ASP A 829 23.87 -20.08 18.60
N CYS A 830 23.06 -20.49 17.62
CA CYS A 830 22.70 -19.66 16.47
C CYS A 830 21.94 -18.40 16.90
N TYR A 831 21.11 -18.49 17.93
CA TYR A 831 20.41 -17.34 18.48
C TYR A 831 21.35 -16.39 19.23
N LYS A 832 22.18 -16.90 20.13
CA LYS A 832 23.15 -16.08 20.90
C LYS A 832 24.18 -15.40 20.00
N LYS A 833 24.62 -16.05 18.92
CA LYS A 833 25.65 -15.53 18.00
C LYS A 833 25.06 -14.62 16.90
N TYR A 834 23.83 -14.86 16.44
CA TYR A 834 23.28 -14.21 15.23
C TYR A 834 21.82 -13.73 15.32
N GLY A 835 21.12 -13.95 16.44
CA GLY A 835 19.70 -13.58 16.63
C GLY A 835 18.68 -14.41 15.82
N GLY A 836 19.13 -15.45 15.11
CA GLY A 836 18.30 -16.30 14.25
C GLY A 836 17.73 -17.52 14.98
N LEU A 837 16.55 -17.99 14.58
CA LEU A 837 15.95 -19.25 15.03
C LEU A 837 15.68 -20.19 13.84
N PRO A 838 16.72 -20.79 13.23
CA PRO A 838 16.54 -21.78 12.18
C PRO A 838 15.71 -22.99 12.65
N ARG A 839 14.81 -23.50 11.79
CA ARG A 839 14.13 -24.80 11.96
C ARG A 839 13.31 -25.01 13.26
N LEU A 840 13.09 -23.99 14.10
CA LEU A 840 12.43 -24.08 15.41
C LEU A 840 11.18 -24.97 15.44
N HIS A 841 10.26 -24.79 14.50
CA HIS A 841 9.01 -25.57 14.47
C HIS A 841 9.23 -27.07 14.17
N GLU A 842 10.25 -27.43 13.40
CA GLU A 842 10.59 -28.85 13.14
C GLU A 842 11.16 -29.51 14.42
N ILE A 843 11.99 -28.78 15.17
CA ILE A 843 12.45 -29.18 16.51
C ILE A 843 11.26 -29.33 17.47
N LEU A 844 10.37 -28.33 17.56
CA LEU A 844 9.23 -28.36 18.47
C LEU A 844 8.29 -29.54 18.17
N CYS A 845 7.99 -29.85 16.90
CA CYS A 845 7.21 -31.04 16.56
C CYS A 845 7.89 -32.32 17.07
N GLY A 846 9.17 -32.54 16.74
CA GLY A 846 9.89 -33.76 17.14
C GLY A 846 10.00 -33.94 18.65
N LEU A 847 10.19 -32.86 19.42
CA LEU A 847 10.19 -32.92 20.88
C LEU A 847 8.79 -33.23 21.45
N ILE A 848 7.74 -32.61 20.89
CA ILE A 848 6.35 -32.82 21.33
C ILE A 848 5.85 -34.22 20.95
N GLU A 849 6.31 -34.79 19.84
CA GLU A 849 6.08 -36.18 19.40
C GLU A 849 6.79 -37.19 20.31
N LYS A 850 8.08 -36.97 20.63
CA LYS A 850 8.84 -37.78 21.59
C LYS A 850 8.41 -37.59 23.05
N GLY A 851 7.55 -36.60 23.33
CA GLY A 851 6.98 -36.34 24.65
C GLY A 851 7.90 -35.61 25.63
N ASP A 852 9.01 -35.04 25.16
CA ASP A 852 10.00 -34.36 26.00
C ASP A 852 9.52 -32.95 26.40
N THR A 853 8.65 -32.91 27.41
CA THR A 853 8.10 -31.67 27.97
C THR A 853 9.16 -30.83 28.69
N GLU A 854 10.25 -31.43 29.17
CA GLU A 854 11.35 -30.66 29.77
C GLU A 854 12.12 -29.86 28.74
N THR A 855 12.49 -30.45 27.61
CA THR A 855 13.23 -29.76 26.56
C THR A 855 12.34 -28.79 25.79
N VAL A 856 11.05 -29.08 25.59
CA VAL A 856 10.08 -28.07 25.13
C VAL A 856 10.03 -26.88 26.09
N LYS A 857 10.03 -27.12 27.41
CA LYS A 857 10.07 -26.03 28.40
C LYS A 857 11.41 -25.26 28.35
N LYS A 858 12.56 -25.94 28.30
CA LYS A 858 13.89 -25.30 28.15
C LYS A 858 13.94 -24.38 26.93
N VAL A 859 13.35 -24.80 25.81
CA VAL A 859 13.20 -23.96 24.59
C VAL A 859 12.24 -22.79 24.83
N PHE A 860 11.09 -23.01 25.48
CA PHE A 860 10.12 -21.94 25.75
C PHE A 860 10.65 -20.86 26.70
N ASP A 861 11.28 -21.26 27.81
CA ASP A 861 11.83 -20.37 28.82
C ASP A 861 12.93 -19.48 28.21
N PHE A 862 13.92 -20.08 27.52
CA PHE A 862 14.98 -19.36 26.81
C PHE A 862 14.44 -18.33 25.80
N LEU A 863 13.42 -18.72 25.01
CA LEU A 863 12.81 -17.79 24.05
C LEU A 863 12.06 -16.65 24.74
N THR A 864 11.45 -16.91 25.91
CA THR A 864 10.66 -15.93 26.65
C THR A 864 11.55 -14.86 27.30
N GLU A 865 12.65 -15.27 27.94
CA GLU A 865 13.64 -14.36 28.53
C GLU A 865 14.25 -13.41 27.48
N GLU A 866 14.65 -13.95 26.33
CA GLU A 866 15.39 -13.23 25.29
C GLU A 866 14.50 -12.33 24.41
N LYS A 867 13.27 -12.72 24.06
CA LYS A 867 12.53 -12.04 22.97
C LYS A 867 11.46 -11.03 23.39
N LYS A 868 10.85 -11.16 24.57
CA LYS A 868 9.72 -10.32 25.02
C LYS A 868 8.61 -10.13 23.96
N GLN A 869 8.29 -11.17 23.18
CA GLN A 869 7.31 -11.11 22.08
C GLN A 869 6.34 -12.29 22.05
N MET A 870 5.04 -11.98 21.89
CA MET A 870 3.93 -12.92 21.67
C MET A 870 4.05 -13.84 20.42
N GLY A 871 5.16 -13.75 19.66
CA GLY A 871 5.38 -14.61 18.48
C GLY A 871 5.58 -16.09 18.83
N ILE A 872 6.22 -16.37 19.97
CA ILE A 872 6.58 -17.73 20.42
C ILE A 872 5.33 -18.59 20.66
N LEU A 873 4.26 -17.96 21.16
CA LEU A 873 2.95 -18.60 21.34
C LEU A 873 2.45 -19.19 20.01
N PHE A 874 2.64 -18.50 18.88
CA PHE A 874 2.29 -19.05 17.57
C PHE A 874 3.19 -20.19 17.12
N ASP A 875 4.50 -20.14 17.37
CA ASP A 875 5.41 -21.26 17.07
C ASP A 875 4.99 -22.55 17.83
N LEU A 876 4.62 -22.42 19.10
CA LEU A 876 4.15 -23.52 19.94
C LEU A 876 2.73 -23.99 19.58
N PHE A 877 1.81 -23.06 19.28
CA PHE A 877 0.44 -23.34 18.80
C PHE A 877 0.46 -24.20 17.52
N PHE A 878 1.27 -23.83 16.52
CA PHE A 878 1.38 -24.61 15.29
C PHE A 878 2.06 -25.96 15.51
N ALA A 879 3.00 -26.06 16.46
CA ALA A 879 3.59 -27.34 16.82
C ALA A 879 2.54 -28.28 17.45
N PHE A 880 1.79 -27.81 18.46
CA PHE A 880 0.70 -28.60 19.06
C PHE A 880 -0.40 -28.96 18.06
N LEU A 881 -0.78 -28.05 17.14
CA LEU A 881 -1.70 -28.37 16.04
C LEU A 881 -1.16 -29.50 15.15
N ALA A 882 0.12 -29.44 14.76
CA ALA A 882 0.74 -30.45 13.90
C ALA A 882 0.81 -31.84 14.58
N THR A 883 1.01 -31.89 15.90
CA THR A 883 1.07 -33.13 16.68
C THR A 883 -0.29 -33.56 17.27
N GLY A 884 -1.42 -33.02 16.81
CA GLY A 884 -2.77 -33.38 17.26
C GLY A 884 -3.15 -32.97 18.70
N LYS A 885 -2.34 -32.14 19.36
CA LYS A 885 -2.52 -31.71 20.76
C LYS A 885 -3.42 -30.48 20.85
N TYR A 886 -4.68 -30.67 20.42
CA TYR A 886 -5.63 -29.58 20.20
C TYR A 886 -6.08 -28.85 21.47
N LYS A 887 -6.04 -29.50 22.64
CA LYS A 887 -6.41 -28.88 23.93
C LYS A 887 -5.33 -27.89 24.39
N GLU A 888 -4.07 -28.24 24.17
CA GLU A 888 -2.89 -27.44 24.45
C GLU A 888 -2.82 -26.26 23.48
N ALA A 889 -3.09 -26.49 22.18
CA ALA A 889 -3.24 -25.42 21.19
C ALA A 889 -4.38 -24.44 21.55
N LYS A 890 -5.53 -24.94 22.00
CA LYS A 890 -6.67 -24.11 22.42
C LYS A 890 -6.28 -23.13 23.55
N LYS A 891 -5.64 -23.62 24.62
CA LYS A 891 -5.18 -22.79 25.75
C LYS A 891 -4.24 -21.65 25.34
N ILE A 892 -3.46 -21.83 24.27
CA ILE A 892 -2.59 -20.77 23.75
C ILE A 892 -3.40 -19.71 23.02
N ILE A 893 -4.33 -20.11 22.14
CA ILE A 893 -5.06 -19.17 21.27
C ILE A 893 -6.04 -18.28 22.04
N GLU A 894 -6.51 -18.76 23.20
CA GLU A 894 -7.37 -18.02 24.14
C GLU A 894 -6.60 -17.07 25.07
N THR A 895 -5.28 -16.91 24.90
CA THR A 895 -4.48 -15.95 25.68
C THR A 895 -4.95 -14.52 25.40
N PRO A 896 -5.37 -13.73 26.41
CA PRO A 896 -5.84 -12.35 26.20
C PRO A 896 -4.83 -11.46 25.48
N GLY A 897 -5.33 -10.62 24.56
CA GLY A 897 -4.51 -9.71 23.74
C GLY A 897 -3.80 -10.37 22.54
N LEU A 898 -3.93 -11.68 22.33
CA LEU A 898 -3.33 -12.35 21.18
C LEU A 898 -4.06 -12.00 19.86
N ARG A 899 -3.32 -11.58 18.83
CA ARG A 899 -3.84 -11.21 17.50
C ARG A 899 -3.31 -12.11 16.40
N ALA A 900 -4.16 -12.44 15.43
CA ALA A 900 -3.82 -13.32 14.31
C ALA A 900 -2.72 -12.74 13.41
N ARG A 901 -1.63 -13.50 13.24
CA ARG A 901 -0.56 -13.17 12.31
C ARG A 901 -0.83 -13.83 10.95
N SER A 902 -1.48 -13.10 10.04
CA SER A 902 -1.95 -13.61 8.73
C SER A 902 -0.90 -14.41 7.95
N GLU A 903 0.33 -13.92 7.84
CA GLU A 903 1.44 -14.61 7.16
C GLU A 903 1.82 -15.95 7.81
N ARG A 904 1.74 -16.02 9.14
CA ARG A 904 2.07 -17.21 9.93
C ARG A 904 0.96 -18.26 9.86
N MET A 905 -0.30 -17.83 9.86
CA MET A 905 -1.47 -18.70 9.62
C MET A 905 -1.47 -19.27 8.21
N GLU A 906 -1.16 -18.45 7.20
CA GLU A 906 -1.00 -18.86 5.80
C GLU A 906 0.16 -19.85 5.62
N TRP A 907 1.31 -19.61 6.25
CA TRP A 907 2.44 -20.54 6.24
C TRP A 907 2.05 -21.93 6.79
N PHE A 908 1.31 -21.99 7.91
CA PHE A 908 0.85 -23.27 8.46
C PHE A 908 -0.24 -23.92 7.62
N ALA A 909 -1.21 -23.15 7.12
CA ALA A 909 -2.26 -23.65 6.23
C ALA A 909 -1.67 -24.27 4.95
N ASN A 910 -0.70 -23.60 4.33
CA ASN A 910 0.03 -24.12 3.18
C ASN A 910 0.79 -25.42 3.53
N LYS A 911 1.41 -25.50 4.71
CA LYS A 911 2.07 -26.74 5.18
C LYS A 911 1.07 -27.89 5.39
N CYS A 912 -0.13 -27.61 5.90
CA CYS A 912 -1.20 -28.61 5.98
C CYS A 912 -1.64 -29.09 4.59
N ILE A 913 -1.81 -28.17 3.62
CA ILE A 913 -2.22 -28.50 2.24
C ILE A 913 -1.14 -29.31 1.50
N THR A 914 0.16 -28.99 1.67
CA THR A 914 1.24 -29.81 1.09
C THR A 914 1.27 -31.21 1.70
N ASN A 915 1.14 -31.30 3.02
CA ASN A 915 1.27 -32.55 3.76
C ASN A 915 -0.05 -33.38 3.82
N ASN A 916 -1.12 -32.89 3.22
CA ASN A 916 -2.48 -33.45 3.23
C ASN A 916 -3.11 -33.64 4.64
N ASN A 917 -2.67 -32.86 5.63
CA ASN A 917 -3.19 -32.94 6.99
C ASN A 917 -4.43 -32.03 7.14
N GLY A 918 -5.61 -32.63 7.05
CA GLY A 918 -6.90 -31.94 7.22
C GLY A 918 -7.30 -31.70 8.66
N GLU A 919 -7.05 -32.63 9.57
CA GLU A 919 -7.48 -32.52 10.97
C GLU A 919 -6.84 -31.32 11.68
N SER A 920 -5.52 -31.11 11.50
CA SER A 920 -4.82 -29.94 12.05
C SER A 920 -5.30 -28.63 11.43
N LEU A 921 -5.79 -28.65 10.18
CA LEU A 921 -6.32 -27.47 9.49
C LEU A 921 -7.76 -27.16 9.96
N GLU A 922 -8.63 -28.17 10.05
CA GLU A 922 -9.99 -28.08 10.61
C GLU A 922 -9.95 -27.59 12.07
N ALA A 923 -9.02 -28.13 12.87
CA ALA A 923 -8.75 -27.67 14.23
C ALA A 923 -8.28 -26.21 14.25
N MET A 924 -7.33 -25.81 13.37
CA MET A 924 -6.88 -24.42 13.31
C MET A 924 -8.01 -23.44 12.96
N VAL A 925 -8.83 -23.73 11.95
CA VAL A 925 -9.95 -22.84 11.57
C VAL A 925 -11.00 -22.75 12.68
N THR A 926 -11.24 -23.84 13.41
CA THR A 926 -12.17 -23.85 14.55
C THR A 926 -11.62 -23.05 15.73
N LEU A 927 -10.38 -23.32 16.15
CA LEU A 927 -9.74 -22.65 17.29
C LEU A 927 -9.47 -21.14 17.05
N THR A 928 -9.38 -20.71 15.80
CA THR A 928 -9.18 -19.29 15.44
C THR A 928 -10.49 -18.52 15.18
N GLN A 929 -11.66 -19.06 15.54
CA GLN A 929 -12.96 -18.39 15.34
C GLN A 929 -13.04 -17.04 16.07
N ASN A 930 -12.64 -16.99 17.34
CA ASN A 930 -12.70 -15.77 18.17
C ASN A 930 -11.40 -14.95 18.14
N LEU A 931 -10.43 -15.31 17.28
CA LEU A 931 -9.12 -14.67 17.25
C LEU A 931 -9.15 -13.36 16.45
N PHE A 932 -8.84 -12.24 17.12
CA PHE A 932 -8.79 -10.91 16.53
C PHE A 932 -7.84 -10.85 15.31
N ASP A 933 -8.16 -10.03 14.30
CA ASP A 933 -7.44 -9.88 13.02
C ASP A 933 -7.41 -11.15 12.11
N CYS A 934 -8.13 -12.24 12.45
CA CYS A 934 -8.12 -13.46 11.64
C CYS A 934 -8.98 -13.34 10.37
N ASP A 935 -8.35 -13.54 9.19
CA ASP A 935 -9.03 -13.55 7.90
C ASP A 935 -9.78 -14.88 7.68
N ARG A 936 -11.04 -14.94 8.13
CA ARG A 936 -11.90 -16.13 8.07
C ARG A 936 -12.11 -16.67 6.64
N ASP A 937 -12.29 -15.81 5.63
CA ASP A 937 -12.36 -16.28 4.22
C ASP A 937 -11.05 -16.96 3.81
N LYS A 938 -9.89 -16.44 4.21
CA LYS A 938 -8.59 -17.08 3.89
C LYS A 938 -8.42 -18.42 4.60
N MET A 939 -8.97 -18.57 5.81
CA MET A 939 -8.99 -19.84 6.52
C MET A 939 -9.90 -20.87 5.83
N TYR A 940 -11.14 -20.48 5.49
CA TYR A 940 -12.06 -21.37 4.76
C TYR A 940 -11.62 -21.69 3.33
N TYR A 941 -11.02 -20.73 2.62
CA TYR A 941 -10.40 -20.96 1.31
C TYR A 941 -9.29 -22.03 1.39
N SER A 942 -8.48 -22.01 2.45
CA SER A 942 -7.45 -23.03 2.70
C SER A 942 -8.05 -24.43 2.93
N LEU A 943 -9.15 -24.54 3.70
CA LEU A 943 -9.89 -25.80 3.85
C LEU A 943 -10.48 -26.29 2.52
N LEU A 944 -11.09 -25.40 1.75
CA LEU A 944 -11.71 -25.73 0.47
C LEU A 944 -10.69 -26.20 -0.58
N LEU A 945 -9.45 -25.67 -0.56
CA LEU A 945 -8.36 -26.18 -1.41
C LEU A 945 -7.98 -27.62 -1.04
N LEU A 946 -7.97 -27.95 0.25
CA LEU A 946 -7.71 -29.32 0.71
C LEU A 946 -8.86 -30.27 0.33
N TYR A 947 -10.12 -29.85 0.55
CA TYR A 947 -11.28 -30.66 0.18
C TYR A 947 -11.43 -30.82 -1.33
N GLN A 948 -11.02 -29.84 -2.15
CA GLN A 948 -10.92 -30.01 -3.60
C GLN A 948 -9.87 -31.08 -3.97
N LYS A 949 -8.71 -31.08 -3.30
CA LYS A 949 -7.61 -32.04 -3.50
C LYS A 949 -8.00 -33.47 -3.10
N ASN A 950 -8.86 -33.63 -2.08
CA ASN A 950 -9.38 -34.93 -1.63
C ASN A 950 -10.72 -35.34 -2.30
N ASN A 951 -11.42 -34.39 -2.94
CA ASN A 951 -12.82 -34.47 -3.39
C ASN A 951 -13.89 -34.67 -2.27
N ASP A 952 -13.68 -34.05 -1.10
CA ASP A 952 -14.56 -34.15 0.08
C ASP A 952 -15.80 -33.21 -0.01
N LEU A 953 -16.83 -33.60 -0.78
CA LEU A 953 -18.04 -32.76 -1.00
C LEU A 953 -18.77 -32.37 0.29
N GLU A 954 -19.06 -33.33 1.19
CA GLU A 954 -19.86 -33.07 2.40
C GLU A 954 -19.17 -32.07 3.35
N LYS A 955 -17.83 -32.13 3.43
CA LYS A 955 -17.04 -31.16 4.19
C LYS A 955 -17.05 -29.77 3.55
N ALA A 956 -17.05 -29.68 2.23
CA ALA A 956 -17.21 -28.40 1.52
C ALA A 956 -18.60 -27.77 1.74
N GLU A 957 -19.67 -28.57 1.81
CA GLU A 957 -21.02 -28.10 2.19
C GLU A 957 -21.09 -27.66 3.65
N SER A 958 -20.44 -28.38 4.57
CA SER A 958 -20.31 -27.96 5.96
C SER A 958 -19.57 -26.61 6.08
N VAL A 959 -18.49 -26.40 5.31
CA VAL A 959 -17.80 -25.10 5.24
C VAL A 959 -18.69 -24.01 4.66
N TRP A 960 -19.40 -24.25 3.56
CA TRP A 960 -20.31 -23.25 2.99
C TRP A 960 -21.40 -22.82 3.99
N THR A 961 -21.97 -23.78 4.71
CA THR A 961 -22.96 -23.53 5.77
C THR A 961 -22.32 -22.67 6.88
N LYS A 962 -21.17 -23.08 7.44
CA LYS A 962 -20.47 -22.34 8.49
C LYS A 962 -20.07 -20.93 8.08
N MET A 963 -19.67 -20.70 6.82
CA MET A 963 -19.40 -19.35 6.30
C MET A 963 -20.64 -18.45 6.34
N GLN A 964 -21.83 -18.98 6.07
CA GLN A 964 -23.08 -18.23 6.21
C GLN A 964 -23.42 -17.94 7.68
N GLU A 965 -23.15 -18.88 8.58
CA GLU A 965 -23.39 -18.74 10.04
C GLU A 965 -22.47 -17.69 10.68
N GLU A 966 -21.16 -17.78 10.44
CA GLU A 966 -20.19 -16.73 10.82
C GLU A 966 -20.37 -15.41 10.03
N ASN A 967 -21.35 -15.33 9.14
CA ASN A 967 -21.64 -14.19 8.25
C ASN A 967 -20.45 -13.77 7.35
N VAL A 968 -19.44 -14.62 7.18
CA VAL A 968 -18.22 -14.37 6.40
C VAL A 968 -18.58 -14.04 4.95
N VAL A 969 -17.96 -13.01 4.39
CA VAL A 969 -18.12 -12.67 2.96
C VAL A 969 -17.11 -13.50 2.17
N PRO A 970 -17.55 -14.48 1.37
CA PRO A 970 -16.65 -15.27 0.52
C PRO A 970 -16.09 -14.36 -0.60
N ARG A 971 -14.76 -14.29 -0.72
CA ARG A 971 -14.13 -13.54 -1.81
C ARG A 971 -14.30 -14.27 -3.14
N SER A 972 -14.10 -13.53 -4.24
CA SER A 972 -14.20 -13.98 -5.63
C SER A 972 -13.60 -15.39 -5.83
N ARG A 973 -12.34 -15.62 -5.43
CA ARG A 973 -11.65 -16.92 -5.49
C ARG A 973 -12.37 -18.07 -4.77
N THR A 974 -13.00 -17.80 -3.63
CA THR A 974 -13.62 -18.80 -2.75
C THR A 974 -14.95 -19.26 -3.33
N LEU A 975 -15.70 -18.34 -3.96
CA LEU A 975 -16.91 -18.65 -4.72
C LEU A 975 -16.62 -19.46 -6.00
N HIS A 976 -15.54 -19.17 -6.73
CA HIS A 976 -15.13 -20.00 -7.87
C HIS A 976 -14.74 -21.42 -7.41
N LEU A 977 -13.99 -21.54 -6.31
CA LEU A 977 -13.57 -22.82 -5.75
C LEU A 977 -14.76 -23.67 -5.27
N LEU A 978 -15.69 -23.08 -4.52
CA LEU A 978 -16.96 -23.74 -4.16
C LEU A 978 -17.79 -24.10 -5.40
N GLY A 979 -17.92 -23.19 -6.36
CA GLY A 979 -18.65 -23.43 -7.61
C GLY A 979 -18.08 -24.60 -8.42
N HIS A 980 -16.75 -24.73 -8.45
CA HIS A 980 -16.05 -25.87 -9.06
C HIS A 980 -16.35 -27.16 -8.30
N ILE A 981 -16.24 -27.18 -6.96
CA ILE A 981 -16.54 -28.38 -6.14
C ILE A 981 -18.00 -28.83 -6.35
N PHE A 982 -18.95 -27.89 -6.42
CA PHE A 982 -20.36 -28.19 -6.69
C PHE A 982 -20.62 -28.68 -8.13
N LYS A 983 -20.03 -28.03 -9.15
CA LYS A 983 -20.19 -28.44 -10.56
C LYS A 983 -19.56 -29.81 -10.82
N ALA A 984 -18.38 -30.08 -10.28
CA ALA A 984 -17.69 -31.37 -10.39
C ALA A 984 -18.47 -32.54 -9.74
N ASN A 985 -19.31 -32.26 -8.74
CA ASN A 985 -20.13 -33.23 -8.05
C ASN A 985 -21.64 -33.12 -8.38
N ASN A 986 -21.99 -32.52 -9.53
CA ASN A 986 -23.36 -32.43 -10.07
C ASN A 986 -24.42 -31.81 -9.13
N LYS A 987 -24.02 -30.98 -8.15
CA LYS A 987 -24.98 -30.26 -7.27
C LYS A 987 -25.31 -28.86 -7.80
N LYS A 988 -26.57 -28.46 -7.61
CA LYS A 988 -27.06 -27.12 -7.95
C LYS A 988 -26.37 -26.06 -7.08
N ILE A 989 -25.61 -25.17 -7.70
CA ILE A 989 -24.87 -24.11 -6.99
C ILE A 989 -25.87 -23.15 -6.32
N PRO A 990 -25.79 -22.91 -4.99
CA PRO A 990 -26.78 -22.12 -4.25
C PRO A 990 -26.52 -20.60 -4.29
N PHE A 991 -25.56 -20.14 -5.10
CA PHE A 991 -25.18 -18.73 -5.25
C PHE A 991 -24.78 -18.44 -6.71
N THR A 992 -24.76 -17.16 -7.10
CA THR A 992 -24.19 -16.73 -8.37
C THR A 992 -22.66 -16.77 -8.31
N VAL A 993 -22.06 -17.72 -9.04
CA VAL A 993 -20.61 -17.75 -9.27
C VAL A 993 -20.22 -16.47 -10.02
N PRO A 994 -19.15 -15.76 -9.63
CA PRO A 994 -18.66 -14.62 -10.42
C PRO A 994 -18.30 -15.05 -11.84
N GLY A 995 -18.55 -14.18 -12.82
CA GLY A 995 -18.34 -14.53 -14.24
C GLY A 995 -16.87 -14.55 -14.63
N ASN A 996 -16.26 -15.74 -14.69
CA ASN A 996 -15.54 -16.27 -15.86
C ASN A 996 -14.83 -17.60 -15.52
N TRP A 997 -15.52 -18.72 -15.79
CA TRP A 997 -14.89 -20.01 -16.07
C TRP A 997 -15.11 -20.32 -17.55
N TYR A 998 -14.06 -20.72 -18.28
CA TYR A 998 -14.17 -20.95 -19.72
C TYR A 998 -14.96 -22.23 -19.99
N GLU A 999 -16.16 -22.10 -20.56
CA GLU A 999 -16.86 -23.20 -21.22
C GLU A 999 -16.34 -23.34 -22.65
N SER A 1000 -15.22 -24.05 -22.79
CA SER A 1000 -14.73 -24.62 -24.04
C SER A 1000 -14.58 -26.12 -23.84
N ASN A 1001 -15.32 -26.91 -24.62
CA ASN A 1001 -15.34 -28.37 -24.48
C ASN A 1001 -13.97 -28.96 -24.87
N ASP A 1002 -13.31 -29.66 -23.92
CA ASP A 1002 -12.33 -30.72 -24.20
C ASP A 1002 -12.18 -31.62 -22.95
N ASP A 1003 -12.94 -32.72 -22.91
CA ASP A 1003 -13.02 -33.66 -21.78
C ASP A 1003 -11.80 -34.61 -21.70
N SER A 1004 -10.58 -34.06 -21.56
CA SER A 1004 -9.39 -34.91 -21.29
C SER A 1004 -8.19 -34.23 -20.58
N ALA A 1005 -8.38 -33.12 -19.86
CA ALA A 1005 -7.25 -32.30 -19.34
C ALA A 1005 -7.22 -32.06 -17.81
N ALA A 1006 -7.85 -32.93 -16.99
CA ALA A 1006 -7.98 -32.73 -15.54
C ALA A 1006 -7.42 -33.88 -14.66
N ILE A 1007 -6.48 -34.68 -15.18
CA ILE A 1007 -5.72 -35.67 -14.39
C ILE A 1007 -4.23 -35.42 -14.63
N GLY A 1008 -3.52 -34.80 -13.67
CA GLY A 1008 -2.11 -34.44 -13.91
C GLY A 1008 -1.44 -33.48 -12.92
N LEU A 1009 -1.65 -33.64 -11.60
CA LEU A 1009 -0.84 -32.95 -10.57
C LEU A 1009 0.11 -33.89 -9.81
N SER A 1010 0.62 -34.88 -10.53
CA SER A 1010 1.77 -35.72 -10.19
C SER A 1010 2.57 -36.01 -11.46
N SER A 1011 3.91 -35.89 -11.38
CA SER A 1011 4.88 -36.16 -12.46
C SER A 1011 4.60 -35.53 -13.84
N LEU A 1012 5.27 -34.41 -14.15
CA LEU A 1012 5.52 -34.00 -15.53
C LEU A 1012 6.42 -35.04 -16.24
N PRO A 1013 6.09 -35.52 -17.44
CA PRO A 1013 6.91 -36.48 -18.17
C PRO A 1013 8.18 -35.83 -18.75
N GLU A 1014 9.27 -36.60 -18.84
CA GLU A 1014 10.60 -36.12 -19.25
C GLU A 1014 10.63 -35.45 -20.64
N GLN A 1015 9.71 -35.82 -21.53
CA GLN A 1015 9.56 -35.24 -22.86
C GLN A 1015 9.32 -33.72 -22.82
N THR A 1016 8.52 -33.23 -21.87
CA THR A 1016 8.25 -31.79 -21.70
C THR A 1016 9.54 -31.03 -21.40
N TYR A 1017 10.44 -31.60 -20.59
CA TYR A 1017 11.72 -30.96 -20.27
C TYR A 1017 12.63 -30.90 -21.51
N GLN A 1018 12.73 -31.99 -22.28
CA GLN A 1018 13.57 -32.06 -23.48
C GLN A 1018 13.13 -31.10 -24.59
N VAL A 1019 11.82 -30.87 -24.77
CA VAL A 1019 11.31 -29.89 -25.76
C VAL A 1019 11.61 -28.46 -25.32
N ASN A 1020 11.39 -28.14 -24.04
CA ASN A 1020 11.71 -26.82 -23.47
C ASN A 1020 13.23 -26.51 -23.54
N GLU A 1021 14.09 -27.49 -23.27
CA GLU A 1021 15.55 -27.38 -23.46
C GLU A 1021 15.91 -27.12 -24.93
N LYS A 1022 15.41 -27.93 -25.87
CA LYS A 1022 15.73 -27.80 -27.31
C LYS A 1022 15.30 -26.46 -27.89
N ILE A 1023 14.07 -25.98 -27.61
CA ILE A 1023 13.61 -24.67 -28.10
C ILE A 1023 14.51 -23.56 -27.54
N ASN A 1024 14.85 -23.58 -26.25
CA ASN A 1024 15.79 -22.62 -25.66
C ASN A 1024 17.20 -22.72 -26.25
N GLN A 1025 17.69 -23.93 -26.54
CA GLN A 1025 19.00 -24.16 -27.14
C GLN A 1025 19.07 -23.59 -28.57
N PHE A 1026 18.04 -23.80 -29.39
CA PHE A 1026 17.96 -23.21 -30.73
C PHE A 1026 17.82 -21.68 -30.68
N CYS A 1027 17.04 -21.12 -29.73
CA CYS A 1027 16.98 -19.67 -29.52
C CYS A 1027 18.34 -19.09 -29.08
N LYS A 1028 19.06 -19.74 -28.16
CA LYS A 1028 20.40 -19.34 -27.70
C LYS A 1028 21.49 -19.45 -28.79
N THR A 1029 21.28 -20.27 -29.81
CA THR A 1029 22.21 -20.47 -30.94
C THR A 1029 21.80 -19.72 -32.21
N GLY A 1030 20.83 -18.80 -32.13
CA GLY A 1030 20.37 -17.98 -33.26
C GLY A 1030 19.50 -18.72 -34.28
N LYS A 1031 19.24 -20.01 -34.07
CA LYS A 1031 18.47 -20.89 -34.95
C LYS A 1031 16.95 -20.74 -34.79
N HIS A 1032 16.47 -19.51 -34.96
CA HIS A 1032 15.08 -19.10 -34.76
C HIS A 1032 14.07 -19.91 -35.59
N THR A 1033 14.38 -20.31 -36.83
CA THR A 1033 13.51 -21.15 -37.67
C THR A 1033 13.41 -22.60 -37.20
N GLU A 1034 14.51 -23.21 -36.75
CA GLU A 1034 14.51 -24.56 -36.14
C GLU A 1034 13.76 -24.52 -34.79
N ALA A 1035 13.95 -23.47 -33.99
CA ALA A 1035 13.22 -23.25 -32.75
C ALA A 1035 11.70 -23.10 -32.98
N TYR A 1036 11.28 -22.31 -33.98
CA TYR A 1036 9.88 -22.11 -34.33
C TYR A 1036 9.24 -23.38 -34.90
N ARG A 1037 9.97 -24.15 -35.72
CA ARG A 1037 9.51 -25.47 -36.18
C ARG A 1037 9.29 -26.44 -35.01
N HIS A 1038 10.19 -26.46 -34.02
CA HIS A 1038 10.02 -27.29 -32.83
C HIS A 1038 8.88 -26.83 -31.93
N PHE A 1039 8.61 -25.52 -31.86
CA PHE A 1039 7.41 -24.96 -31.23
C PHE A 1039 6.11 -25.40 -31.94
N LEU A 1040 6.04 -25.30 -33.28
CA LEU A 1040 4.89 -25.76 -34.05
C LEU A 1040 4.66 -27.28 -33.99
N MET A 1041 5.69 -28.06 -33.63
CA MET A 1041 5.62 -29.49 -33.35
C MET A 1041 5.23 -29.83 -31.90
N ALA A 1042 5.05 -28.84 -31.03
CA ALA A 1042 4.80 -29.00 -29.60
C ALA A 1042 3.41 -28.49 -29.16
N LYS A 1043 2.43 -28.42 -30.09
CA LYS A 1043 1.11 -27.79 -29.85
C LYS A 1043 0.34 -28.34 -28.65
N ASP A 1044 0.51 -29.62 -28.33
CA ASP A 1044 -0.18 -30.30 -27.22
C ASP A 1044 0.67 -30.36 -25.93
N VAL A 1045 1.79 -29.64 -25.87
CA VAL A 1045 2.78 -29.69 -24.77
C VAL A 1045 2.91 -28.32 -24.12
N ALA A 1046 2.59 -28.22 -22.82
CA ALA A 1046 2.74 -27.00 -22.04
C ALA A 1046 4.22 -26.55 -21.98
N LEU A 1047 4.57 -25.51 -22.74
CA LEU A 1047 5.89 -24.90 -22.74
C LEU A 1047 6.02 -23.88 -21.59
N ASN A 1048 7.24 -23.71 -21.09
CA ASN A 1048 7.53 -22.73 -20.05
C ASN A 1048 7.45 -21.29 -20.62
N VAL A 1049 6.97 -20.35 -19.80
CA VAL A 1049 6.89 -18.91 -20.14
C VAL A 1049 8.23 -18.32 -20.61
N SER A 1050 9.36 -18.88 -20.16
CA SER A 1050 10.70 -18.52 -20.65
C SER A 1050 10.96 -18.94 -22.11
N CYS A 1051 10.43 -20.08 -22.57
CA CYS A 1051 10.54 -20.53 -23.96
C CYS A 1051 9.82 -19.58 -24.91
N TYR A 1052 8.56 -19.25 -24.62
CA TYR A 1052 7.80 -18.25 -25.38
C TYR A 1052 8.57 -16.92 -25.46
N ASN A 1053 9.00 -16.39 -24.30
CA ASN A 1053 9.76 -15.14 -24.25
C ASN A 1053 11.09 -15.17 -25.02
N ASN A 1054 11.80 -16.31 -25.02
CA ASN A 1054 13.08 -16.45 -25.73
C ASN A 1054 12.88 -16.66 -27.24
N LEU A 1055 11.87 -17.43 -27.64
CA LEU A 1055 11.51 -17.66 -29.05
C LEU A 1055 10.98 -16.38 -29.71
N THR A 1056 10.03 -15.70 -29.07
CA THR A 1056 9.52 -14.40 -29.52
C THR A 1056 10.65 -13.37 -29.66
N LYS A 1057 11.60 -13.32 -28.71
CA LYS A 1057 12.77 -12.43 -28.84
C LYS A 1057 13.69 -12.82 -30.00
N ALA A 1058 13.96 -14.11 -30.19
CA ALA A 1058 14.80 -14.59 -31.29
C ALA A 1058 14.16 -14.27 -32.67
N LEU A 1059 12.86 -14.51 -32.82
CA LEU A 1059 12.11 -14.20 -34.04
C LEU A 1059 12.05 -12.68 -34.30
N LEU A 1060 11.76 -11.86 -33.29
CA LEU A 1060 11.78 -10.40 -33.42
C LEU A 1060 13.18 -9.86 -33.75
N SER A 1061 14.25 -10.42 -33.19
CA SER A 1061 15.63 -10.00 -33.52
C SER A 1061 16.07 -10.35 -34.96
N HIS A 1062 15.33 -11.23 -35.65
CA HIS A 1062 15.54 -11.57 -37.06
C HIS A 1062 14.44 -11.03 -38.00
N GLY A 1063 13.49 -10.24 -37.49
CA GLY A 1063 12.43 -9.62 -38.29
C GLY A 1063 11.24 -10.52 -38.63
N SER A 1064 11.18 -11.75 -38.11
CA SER A 1064 10.07 -12.70 -38.26
C SER A 1064 8.85 -12.31 -37.41
N LEU A 1065 8.27 -11.16 -37.72
CA LEU A 1065 7.26 -10.49 -36.89
C LEU A 1065 5.91 -11.23 -36.91
N THR A 1066 5.57 -11.89 -38.01
CA THR A 1066 4.40 -12.76 -38.16
C THR A 1066 4.44 -13.98 -37.23
N GLU A 1067 5.56 -14.70 -37.25
CA GLU A 1067 5.82 -15.88 -36.43
C GLU A 1067 5.92 -15.51 -34.95
N ALA A 1068 6.57 -14.38 -34.63
CA ALA A 1068 6.59 -13.83 -33.28
C ALA A 1068 5.18 -13.49 -32.77
N MET A 1069 4.29 -12.97 -33.62
CA MET A 1069 2.88 -12.74 -33.26
C MET A 1069 2.07 -14.02 -33.10
N GLU A 1070 2.42 -15.12 -33.77
CA GLU A 1070 1.80 -16.43 -33.55
C GLU A 1070 2.21 -17.01 -32.18
N VAL A 1071 3.51 -16.95 -31.84
CA VAL A 1071 4.06 -17.36 -30.52
C VAL A 1071 3.55 -16.49 -29.35
N ILE A 1072 3.07 -15.27 -29.60
CA ILE A 1072 2.44 -14.41 -28.58
C ILE A 1072 0.94 -14.72 -28.38
N LYS A 1073 0.28 -15.36 -29.36
CA LYS A 1073 -1.16 -15.67 -29.31
C LYS A 1073 -1.48 -17.02 -28.65
N THR A 1074 -0.50 -17.92 -28.61
CA THR A 1074 -0.50 -19.20 -27.88
C THR A 1074 -0.01 -19.01 -26.45
#